data_AF-A0A2M7XVR7-F1
#
_entry.id   AF-A0A2M7XVR7-F1
#
_cell.length_a   1.000
_cell.length_b   1.000
_cell.length_c   1.000
_cell.angle_alpha   90.00
_cell.angle_beta   90.00
_cell.angle_gamma   90.00
#
_symmetry.space_group_name_H-M   'P 1'
#
loop_
_entity.id
_entity.type
_entity.pdbx_description
1 polymer ?
#
loop_
_entity_poly.entity_id
_entity_poly.type
_entity_poly.pdbx_seq_one_letter_code
_entity_poly.pdbx_strand_id
1 'polypeptide(L)'
;PLQAQENSRLELLHAETLENLTRNGVATKRLVGKVKFKRGGAILTCDIAEFDAQQNETRLNGHVKVIQDDAVLTSENGVYQRDTEILQLLGDAHYRHLDQHVVAQRINYQMSKKIVTASGKPVMMDSSRSLTAHHVTFFEEQRYGLATGEAVMHDPVNHVDITGEKLQFYPDQDSLLAVGNPSVVRLDSLNSPVFTIKADSLSVEADYFFAWGNVKINHEDVTGVAGQAVFQRAENYAIMRQDPVLHQGDYILHGDVIQLNLADDKLSSVYIPTNPVFMNNKFLPDTAFVDRLTGKQMAVDLVDNKVQSVTLIGMATSEFHAVEDSTFKGLNVVSGDTLTIKMLDDDVDEILVVGGCQGTYTPAKNADLDGNITYEAQTIRYHIPRESTHLLTDAKVNYQKMSLGAGGIDVDWRKNLLTARSLTDTAGAEDYPQLEQTGEKPLVGTRMVYNMQQNRGQVIAGRTEIDQGYYYGAEMQRITPEVYHVHDGYYTTCDIPDHPHYYFYSTRMKLITNKLVIAKPVVLYIADVPLAILPFAVFPQQKGRRSGFLMPAYDYKKSEGRSLKGLGYYWAINDYMDGKLIVDFYDNREDFLYRGRFNYKIRDVLNGSFSGSLTPDRTGNSGPYRWDIAFNHNHTVDPTMSIRGSGQLSGDANFGRDYYQEQSARLKKELRSNMTLTKRFENTPYSTNANVGYYKNLQVGQTILLEPTRAGTKLTESTITLPTFGFNRASSNLFPVKPNRPAAWYNQLSWNYNSSFNNTITNTYESYAPTDSTFAWQKKSDASKSMRHTLGLTGNTSIAGVMTLSGNVNYLDNWAFRYERARTNGGVVLTDTNGVVLRDSVDGFLRMGTFSVGSNLSTKIYGLMPVGLGALKAVRHIVTPKIGVSYAPDFSTPFWGYIEHYQDSSGAKISYDPYKFSTIGATPTNRKFNITWSLANQFDYKLLRPGKTIDDDPVEVKDKFFTWNLSGSYNMSLDSLQASDIQSGGTVTLGKLGSVTYSSIFEVYDRDSIPGVLDRSQKVNRFIIPRLTTASIGFGFGIQSKTQVAESDSADTTGTDDAFLDTRFEDRSMGQSSGKLWDMRFNFNYSYIHTDPFQLARKSFWMNTTSHVSLTEFWKISYTARFDLIQGQLVSHDMSINRDLHCWALKFTWRPSGYSAGYYLLIQVDASQLKDLKLQHRSQPFRR
;
A
#
# COMPACT_ATOMS: atom_id res chain seq x y z
N PRO A 1 87.83 -54.98 -54.28
CA PRO A 1 88.13 -53.74 -55.05
C PRO A 1 88.57 -53.98 -56.51
N LEU A 2 89.25 -55.09 -56.83
CA LEU A 2 89.65 -55.41 -58.22
C LEU A 2 88.54 -56.06 -59.07
N GLN A 3 87.56 -56.76 -58.47
CA GLN A 3 86.39 -57.30 -59.18
C GLN A 3 85.31 -56.25 -59.50
N ALA A 4 85.29 -55.10 -58.82
CA ALA A 4 84.32 -54.04 -59.06
C ALA A 4 84.72 -53.12 -60.24
N GLN A 5 86.00 -53.13 -60.64
CA GLN A 5 86.49 -52.29 -61.74
C GLN A 5 86.26 -52.92 -63.12
N GLU A 6 86.05 -54.24 -63.22
CA GLU A 6 85.64 -54.88 -64.49
C GLU A 6 84.16 -54.63 -64.81
N ASN A 7 83.27 -54.61 -63.80
CA ASN A 7 81.81 -54.44 -64.00
C ASN A 7 81.34 -53.01 -64.33
N SER A 8 82.22 -52.00 -64.24
CA SER A 8 81.92 -50.61 -64.65
C SER A 8 82.27 -50.32 -66.11
N ARG A 9 82.96 -51.26 -66.79
CA ARG A 9 83.43 -51.09 -68.17
C ARG A 9 82.29 -51.40 -69.15
N LEU A 10 82.07 -50.51 -70.12
CA LEU A 10 81.19 -50.80 -71.24
C LEU A 10 81.88 -51.84 -72.15
N GLU A 11 81.38 -53.07 -72.14
CA GLU A 11 81.80 -54.14 -73.04
C GLU A 11 81.15 -53.91 -74.41
N LEU A 12 81.95 -53.70 -75.45
CA LEU A 12 81.45 -53.54 -76.81
C LEU A 12 80.91 -54.87 -77.32
N LEU A 13 79.62 -54.93 -77.63
CA LEU A 13 78.98 -56.10 -78.25
C LEU A 13 78.96 -56.02 -79.78
N HIS A 14 78.72 -54.83 -80.33
CA HIS A 14 78.58 -54.63 -81.76
C HIS A 14 78.88 -53.17 -82.16
N ALA A 15 79.56 -52.98 -83.29
CA ALA A 15 79.67 -51.72 -84.02
C ALA A 15 80.03 -52.06 -85.48
N GLU A 16 79.53 -51.30 -86.45
CA GLU A 16 79.84 -51.53 -87.87
C GLU A 16 81.27 -51.10 -88.22
N THR A 17 81.76 -50.03 -87.59
CA THR A 17 83.12 -49.52 -87.78
C THR A 17 83.72 -49.01 -86.47
N LEU A 18 85.05 -49.17 -86.32
CA LEU A 18 85.86 -48.66 -85.21
C LEU A 18 87.00 -47.81 -85.78
N GLU A 19 86.99 -46.53 -85.46
CA GLU A 19 88.00 -45.54 -85.83
C GLU A 19 88.80 -45.13 -84.59
N ASN A 20 90.13 -45.10 -84.71
CA ASN A 20 90.99 -44.49 -83.70
C ASN A 20 91.27 -43.06 -84.14
N LEU A 21 90.78 -42.07 -83.39
CA LEU A 21 90.93 -40.66 -83.69
C LEU A 21 91.73 -39.96 -82.59
N THR A 22 92.51 -38.96 -82.96
CA THR A 22 93.19 -38.09 -81.99
C THR A 22 92.51 -36.73 -82.02
N ARG A 23 91.74 -36.41 -80.97
CA ARG A 23 91.01 -35.14 -80.86
C ARG A 23 91.63 -34.35 -79.71
N ASN A 24 92.09 -33.13 -79.96
CA ASN A 24 92.76 -32.26 -78.97
C ASN A 24 93.93 -32.94 -78.22
N GLY A 25 94.71 -33.78 -78.89
CA GLY A 25 95.87 -34.47 -78.29
C GLY A 25 95.54 -35.74 -77.49
N VAL A 26 94.27 -36.15 -77.41
CA VAL A 26 93.82 -37.34 -76.67
C VAL A 26 93.36 -38.44 -77.64
N ALA A 27 93.81 -39.67 -77.41
CA ALA A 27 93.41 -40.84 -78.19
C ALA A 27 91.96 -41.21 -77.85
N THR A 28 91.05 -40.96 -78.79
CA THR A 28 89.61 -41.22 -78.69
C THR A 28 89.26 -42.40 -79.59
N LYS A 29 88.57 -43.40 -79.06
CA LYS A 29 88.03 -44.49 -79.89
C LYS A 29 86.60 -44.14 -80.30
N ARG A 30 86.35 -44.02 -81.60
CA ARG A 30 85.04 -43.73 -82.17
C ARG A 30 84.46 -44.98 -82.81
N LEU A 31 83.26 -45.34 -82.40
CA LEU A 31 82.49 -46.48 -82.89
C LEU A 31 81.30 -45.91 -83.65
N VAL A 32 81.04 -46.39 -84.87
CA VAL A 32 79.98 -45.86 -85.75
C VAL A 32 79.17 -47.00 -86.35
N GLY A 33 77.84 -46.82 -86.38
CA GLY A 33 76.86 -47.74 -86.95
C GLY A 33 76.34 -48.74 -85.93
N LYS A 34 75.08 -48.55 -85.49
CA LYS A 34 74.32 -49.42 -84.56
C LYS A 34 75.14 -49.95 -83.38
N VAL A 35 75.89 -49.05 -82.73
CA VAL A 35 76.79 -49.39 -81.63
C VAL A 35 75.99 -49.95 -80.46
N LYS A 36 76.46 -51.07 -79.89
CA LYS A 36 75.84 -51.76 -78.77
C LYS A 36 76.89 -52.11 -77.73
N PHE A 37 76.65 -51.72 -76.49
CA PHE A 37 77.45 -52.08 -75.32
C PHE A 37 76.63 -52.90 -74.33
N LYS A 38 77.35 -53.68 -73.54
CA LYS A 38 76.85 -54.36 -72.34
C LYS A 38 77.62 -53.87 -71.13
N ARG A 39 76.92 -53.69 -70.02
CA ARG A 39 77.54 -53.45 -68.71
C ARG A 39 76.70 -54.12 -67.64
N GLY A 40 77.20 -55.21 -67.05
CA GLY A 40 76.40 -56.02 -66.13
C GLY A 40 75.11 -56.51 -66.79
N GLY A 41 73.96 -56.20 -66.17
CA GLY A 41 72.62 -56.43 -66.73
C GLY A 41 72.13 -55.36 -67.71
N ALA A 42 72.86 -54.25 -67.86
CA ALA A 42 72.50 -53.14 -68.75
C ALA A 42 72.91 -53.39 -70.21
N ILE A 43 72.03 -53.04 -71.14
CA ILE A 43 72.30 -52.98 -72.58
C ILE A 43 72.19 -51.53 -73.02
N LEU A 44 73.27 -50.97 -73.56
CA LEU A 44 73.30 -49.62 -74.12
C LEU A 44 73.44 -49.70 -75.64
N THR A 45 72.73 -48.85 -76.37
CA THR A 45 72.77 -48.75 -77.84
C THR A 45 72.79 -47.30 -78.28
N CYS A 46 73.51 -46.99 -79.36
CA CYS A 46 73.56 -45.67 -79.99
C CYS A 46 74.07 -45.76 -81.43
N ASP A 47 74.02 -44.68 -82.20
CA ASP A 47 74.56 -44.65 -83.56
C ASP A 47 76.08 -44.47 -83.58
N ILE A 48 76.59 -43.65 -82.65
CA ILE A 48 78.01 -43.32 -82.51
C ILE A 48 78.40 -43.35 -81.04
N ALA A 49 79.55 -43.94 -80.72
CA ALA A 49 80.13 -43.88 -79.38
C ALA A 49 81.60 -43.46 -79.41
N GLU A 50 81.96 -42.42 -78.67
CA GLU A 50 83.32 -41.91 -78.55
C GLU A 50 83.82 -42.14 -77.12
N PHE A 51 84.83 -42.99 -76.97
CA PHE A 51 85.48 -43.25 -75.69
C PHE A 51 86.71 -42.37 -75.51
N ASP A 52 86.69 -41.50 -74.50
CA ASP A 52 87.82 -40.67 -74.07
C ASP A 52 88.54 -41.35 -72.90
N ALA A 53 89.76 -41.82 -73.15
CA ALA A 53 90.55 -42.55 -72.16
C ALA A 53 91.12 -41.67 -71.04
N GLN A 54 91.27 -40.35 -71.24
CA GLN A 54 91.75 -39.45 -70.18
C GLN A 54 90.61 -39.05 -69.23
N GLN A 55 89.40 -38.87 -69.75
CA GLN A 55 88.24 -38.46 -68.94
C GLN A 55 87.39 -39.63 -68.43
N ASN A 56 87.75 -40.89 -68.76
CA ASN A 56 86.98 -42.10 -68.41
C ASN A 56 85.50 -41.99 -68.79
N GLU A 57 85.24 -41.31 -69.90
CA GLU A 57 83.91 -40.91 -70.36
C GLU A 57 83.63 -41.57 -71.70
N THR A 58 82.41 -42.06 -71.87
CA THR A 58 81.89 -42.53 -73.16
C THR A 58 80.77 -41.62 -73.61
N ARG A 59 81.00 -40.87 -74.69
CA ARG A 59 79.97 -40.04 -75.33
C ARG A 59 79.21 -40.88 -76.33
N LEU A 60 77.91 -40.99 -76.15
CA LEU A 60 76.96 -41.73 -76.97
C LEU A 60 76.16 -40.69 -77.76
N ASN A 61 76.16 -40.74 -79.08
CA ASN A 61 75.45 -39.79 -79.93
C ASN A 61 74.56 -40.53 -80.93
N GLY A 62 73.34 -40.02 -81.14
CA GLY A 62 72.33 -40.60 -82.01
C GLY A 62 71.61 -41.79 -81.39
N HIS A 63 70.28 -41.71 -81.29
CA HIS A 63 69.36 -42.76 -80.81
C HIS A 63 69.89 -43.55 -79.59
N VAL A 64 70.32 -42.84 -78.55
CA VAL A 64 70.83 -43.48 -77.33
C VAL A 64 69.69 -44.19 -76.64
N LYS A 65 69.84 -45.49 -76.39
CA LYS A 65 68.88 -46.30 -75.63
C LYS A 65 69.62 -47.21 -74.67
N VAL A 66 69.22 -47.19 -73.41
CA VAL A 66 69.77 -48.00 -72.33
C VAL A 66 68.64 -48.79 -71.68
N ILE A 67 68.82 -50.10 -71.55
CA ILE A 67 67.90 -50.99 -70.86
C ILE A 67 68.66 -51.52 -69.65
N GLN A 68 68.18 -51.26 -68.44
CA GLN A 68 68.73 -51.72 -67.17
C GLN A 68 67.59 -52.35 -66.37
N ASP A 69 67.60 -53.67 -66.20
CA ASP A 69 66.50 -54.43 -65.61
C ASP A 69 65.17 -54.10 -66.35
N ASP A 70 64.15 -53.62 -65.63
CA ASP A 70 62.87 -53.16 -66.20
C ASP A 70 62.88 -51.67 -66.59
N ALA A 71 64.00 -50.96 -66.37
CA ALA A 71 64.14 -49.55 -66.72
C ALA A 71 64.65 -49.37 -68.16
N VAL A 72 63.95 -48.56 -68.95
CA VAL A 72 64.32 -48.17 -70.30
C VAL A 72 64.58 -46.67 -70.35
N LEU A 73 65.81 -46.29 -70.64
CA LEU A 73 66.22 -44.91 -70.81
C LEU A 73 66.53 -44.62 -72.28
N THR A 74 66.11 -43.48 -72.82
CA THR A 74 66.39 -43.08 -74.20
C THR A 74 66.75 -41.60 -74.31
N SER A 75 67.55 -41.19 -75.29
CA SER A 75 67.92 -39.78 -75.52
C SER A 75 68.56 -39.61 -76.90
N GLU A 76 68.65 -38.37 -77.39
CA GLU A 76 69.44 -38.07 -78.59
C GLU A 76 70.94 -38.29 -78.35
N ASN A 77 71.44 -37.86 -77.19
CA ASN A 77 72.84 -38.00 -76.80
C ASN A 77 72.98 -38.44 -75.34
N GLY A 78 74.13 -38.99 -75.00
CA GLY A 78 74.40 -39.53 -73.68
C GLY A 78 75.87 -39.47 -73.36
N VAL A 79 76.18 -39.43 -72.07
CA VAL A 79 77.52 -39.38 -71.54
C VAL A 79 77.56 -40.35 -70.38
N TYR A 80 78.31 -41.44 -70.54
CA TYR A 80 78.51 -42.41 -69.48
C TYR A 80 79.89 -42.18 -68.84
N GLN A 81 79.89 -41.78 -67.56
CA GLN A 81 81.10 -41.60 -66.77
C GLN A 81 81.38 -42.87 -65.96
N ARG A 82 82.55 -43.46 -66.17
CA ARG A 82 82.88 -44.76 -65.56
C ARG A 82 83.14 -44.68 -64.06
N ASP A 83 83.81 -43.64 -63.59
CA ASP A 83 84.25 -43.54 -62.18
C ASP A 83 83.10 -43.25 -61.22
N THR A 84 82.09 -42.50 -61.68
CA THR A 84 80.89 -42.15 -60.91
C THR A 84 79.70 -43.05 -61.21
N GLU A 85 79.79 -43.85 -62.28
CA GLU A 85 78.74 -44.71 -62.83
C GLU A 85 77.45 -43.95 -63.17
N ILE A 86 77.60 -42.67 -63.50
CA ILE A 86 76.51 -41.79 -63.90
C ILE A 86 76.36 -41.87 -65.42
N LEU A 87 75.17 -42.27 -65.85
CA LEU A 87 74.72 -42.09 -67.23
C LEU A 87 73.94 -40.78 -67.30
N GLN A 88 74.54 -39.78 -67.94
CA GLN A 88 73.90 -38.51 -68.23
C GLN A 88 73.33 -38.53 -69.64
N LEU A 89 72.01 -38.48 -69.76
CA LEU A 89 71.27 -38.40 -71.02
C LEU A 89 70.95 -36.93 -71.32
N LEU A 90 71.14 -36.50 -72.58
CA LEU A 90 71.10 -35.12 -73.03
C LEU A 90 70.29 -35.01 -74.34
N GLY A 91 69.25 -34.17 -74.33
CA GLY A 91 68.36 -33.97 -75.48
C GLY A 91 67.28 -35.05 -75.53
N ASP A 92 66.03 -34.62 -75.36
CA ASP A 92 64.83 -35.48 -75.32
C ASP A 92 65.04 -36.78 -74.50
N ALA A 93 65.50 -36.62 -73.25
CA ALA A 93 65.86 -37.72 -72.39
C ALA A 93 64.60 -38.30 -71.74
N HIS A 94 64.40 -39.61 -71.88
CA HIS A 94 63.33 -40.36 -71.24
C HIS A 94 63.92 -41.43 -70.31
N TYR A 95 63.25 -41.68 -69.19
CA TYR A 95 63.44 -42.82 -68.31
C TYR A 95 62.06 -43.45 -68.08
N ARG A 96 61.91 -44.74 -68.35
CA ARG A 96 60.69 -45.50 -68.13
C ARG A 96 60.99 -46.69 -67.23
N HIS A 97 60.27 -46.86 -66.13
CA HIS A 97 60.40 -48.02 -65.26
C HIS A 97 59.03 -48.35 -64.66
N LEU A 98 58.53 -49.55 -64.94
CA LEU A 98 57.14 -49.94 -64.64
C LEU A 98 56.14 -48.94 -65.24
N ASP A 99 55.31 -48.30 -64.41
CA ASP A 99 54.34 -47.28 -64.79
C ASP A 99 54.91 -45.85 -64.77
N GLN A 100 56.13 -45.66 -64.28
CA GLN A 100 56.78 -44.34 -64.18
C GLN A 100 57.50 -43.98 -65.48
N HIS A 101 57.20 -42.81 -66.04
CA HIS A 101 57.84 -42.25 -67.23
C HIS A 101 58.33 -40.83 -66.95
N VAL A 102 59.63 -40.64 -66.82
CA VAL A 102 60.27 -39.33 -66.66
C VAL A 102 60.79 -38.84 -68.00
N VAL A 103 60.49 -37.60 -68.37
CA VAL A 103 60.94 -36.92 -69.58
C VAL A 103 61.64 -35.62 -69.17
N ALA A 104 62.83 -35.34 -69.66
CA ALA A 104 63.53 -34.09 -69.38
C ALA A 104 64.56 -33.74 -70.46
N GLN A 105 65.05 -32.50 -70.49
CA GLN A 105 66.21 -32.16 -71.32
C GLN A 105 67.49 -32.88 -70.87
N ARG A 106 67.59 -33.19 -69.57
CA ARG A 106 68.72 -33.92 -68.99
C ARG A 106 68.27 -34.89 -67.90
N ILE A 107 68.64 -36.16 -68.04
CA ILE A 107 68.47 -37.20 -67.00
C ILE A 107 69.83 -37.75 -66.61
N ASN A 108 70.18 -37.64 -65.34
CA ASN A 108 71.32 -38.32 -64.75
C ASN A 108 70.81 -39.58 -64.05
N TYR A 109 71.23 -40.75 -64.52
CA TYR A 109 70.93 -42.03 -63.89
C TYR A 109 72.19 -42.58 -63.24
N GLN A 110 72.20 -42.66 -61.92
CA GLN A 110 73.30 -43.25 -61.16
C GLN A 110 73.07 -44.75 -61.02
N MET A 111 73.75 -45.53 -61.88
CA MET A 111 73.42 -46.95 -62.11
C MET A 111 73.57 -47.85 -60.87
N SER A 112 74.54 -47.60 -59.98
CA SER A 112 74.75 -48.42 -58.77
C SER A 112 73.78 -48.12 -57.63
N LYS A 113 73.21 -46.91 -57.58
CA LYS A 113 72.25 -46.50 -56.54
C LYS A 113 70.81 -46.48 -57.03
N LYS A 114 70.59 -46.68 -58.33
CA LYS A 114 69.29 -46.57 -59.01
C LYS A 114 68.57 -45.25 -58.67
N ILE A 115 69.33 -44.16 -58.67
CA ILE A 115 68.81 -42.80 -58.46
C ILE A 115 68.71 -42.12 -59.82
N VAL A 116 67.51 -41.64 -60.13
CA VAL A 116 67.23 -40.85 -61.33
C VAL A 116 67.13 -39.39 -60.92
N THR A 117 67.93 -38.52 -61.51
CA THR A 117 67.83 -37.06 -61.31
C THR A 117 67.59 -36.40 -62.65
N ALA A 118 66.41 -35.82 -62.82
CA ALA A 118 65.97 -35.15 -64.03
C ALA A 118 65.99 -33.62 -63.85
N SER A 119 66.44 -32.90 -64.89
CA SER A 119 66.59 -31.43 -64.88
C SER A 119 66.36 -30.84 -66.27
N GLY A 120 65.97 -29.56 -66.33
CA GLY A 120 65.60 -28.89 -67.59
C GLY A 120 64.17 -29.19 -67.99
N LYS A 121 63.23 -28.73 -67.14
CA LYS A 121 61.78 -28.98 -67.22
C LYS A 121 61.39 -30.46 -67.22
N PRO A 122 61.82 -31.24 -66.20
CA PRO A 122 61.36 -32.61 -66.05
C PRO A 122 59.85 -32.70 -65.91
N VAL A 123 59.26 -33.64 -66.65
CA VAL A 123 57.88 -34.13 -66.53
C VAL A 123 57.96 -35.60 -66.19
N MET A 124 57.55 -35.97 -64.98
CA MET A 124 57.31 -37.36 -64.60
C MET A 124 55.84 -37.68 -64.83
N MET A 125 55.54 -38.86 -65.34
CA MET A 125 54.19 -39.36 -65.55
C MET A 125 54.10 -40.73 -64.89
N ASP A 126 52.99 -41.03 -64.22
CA ASP A 126 52.64 -42.40 -63.86
C ASP A 126 51.42 -42.86 -64.67
N SER A 127 50.80 -43.98 -64.30
CA SER A 127 49.61 -44.51 -64.99
C SER A 127 48.42 -43.54 -65.08
N SER A 128 48.37 -42.50 -64.24
CA SER A 128 47.26 -41.56 -64.18
C SER A 128 47.67 -40.11 -63.97
N ARG A 129 48.85 -39.81 -63.41
CA ARG A 129 49.27 -38.48 -62.95
C ARG A 129 50.45 -37.96 -63.74
N SER A 130 50.62 -36.64 -63.72
CA SER A 130 51.84 -36.00 -64.22
C SER A 130 52.40 -35.03 -63.19
N LEU A 131 53.73 -34.98 -63.04
CA LEU A 131 54.46 -34.17 -62.09
C LEU A 131 55.53 -33.37 -62.84
N THR A 132 55.48 -32.05 -62.73
CA THR A 132 56.45 -31.14 -63.32
C THR A 132 57.19 -30.38 -62.23
N ALA A 133 58.47 -30.06 -62.43
CA ALA A 133 59.28 -29.23 -61.50
C ALA A 133 60.55 -28.73 -62.21
N HIS A 134 61.38 -27.93 -61.53
CA HIS A 134 62.74 -27.62 -61.99
C HIS A 134 63.68 -28.84 -61.88
N HIS A 135 63.53 -29.61 -60.81
CA HIS A 135 64.30 -30.82 -60.53
C HIS A 135 63.39 -31.93 -60.01
N VAL A 136 63.52 -33.13 -60.57
CA VAL A 136 62.85 -34.34 -60.07
C VAL A 136 63.91 -35.38 -59.76
N THR A 137 63.92 -35.90 -58.53
CA THR A 137 64.77 -37.00 -58.11
C THR A 137 63.89 -38.18 -57.74
N PHE A 138 64.09 -39.33 -58.38
CA PHE A 138 63.37 -40.56 -58.08
C PHE A 138 64.34 -41.60 -57.52
N PHE A 139 64.03 -42.12 -56.33
CA PHE A 139 64.82 -43.14 -55.65
C PHE A 139 64.16 -44.51 -55.91
N GLU A 140 64.63 -45.22 -56.94
CA GLU A 140 63.99 -46.46 -57.43
C GLU A 140 63.89 -47.54 -56.34
N GLU A 141 64.94 -47.74 -55.53
CA GLU A 141 64.93 -48.74 -54.44
C GLU A 141 64.00 -48.37 -53.28
N GLN A 142 63.91 -47.08 -52.96
CA GLN A 142 63.16 -46.57 -51.80
C GLN A 142 61.70 -46.24 -52.16
N ARG A 143 61.36 -46.31 -53.45
CA ARG A 143 60.03 -46.07 -54.03
C ARG A 143 59.37 -44.77 -53.58
N TYR A 144 60.15 -43.69 -53.59
CA TYR A 144 59.63 -42.34 -53.45
C TYR A 144 60.36 -41.38 -54.38
N GLY A 145 59.73 -40.25 -54.66
CA GLY A 145 60.36 -39.18 -55.40
C GLY A 145 60.26 -37.83 -54.72
N LEU A 146 61.15 -36.96 -55.16
CA LEU A 146 61.30 -35.61 -54.67
C LEU A 146 61.35 -34.66 -55.85
N ALA A 147 60.35 -33.78 -55.94
CA ALA A 147 60.30 -32.70 -56.91
C ALA A 147 60.54 -31.36 -56.21
N THR A 148 61.45 -30.55 -56.75
CA THR A 148 61.85 -29.26 -56.17
C THR A 148 61.92 -28.15 -57.22
N GLY A 149 61.58 -26.93 -56.80
CA GLY A 149 61.53 -25.74 -57.64
C GLY A 149 60.25 -25.69 -58.47
N GLU A 150 59.22 -25.05 -57.92
CA GLU A 150 57.88 -24.90 -58.52
C GLU A 150 57.31 -26.24 -58.98
N ALA A 151 57.20 -27.19 -58.05
CA ALA A 151 56.70 -28.52 -58.34
C ALA A 151 55.16 -28.52 -58.41
N VAL A 152 54.62 -29.12 -59.47
CA VAL A 152 53.19 -29.22 -59.77
C VAL A 152 52.86 -30.66 -60.13
N MET A 153 52.00 -31.32 -59.34
CA MET A 153 51.40 -32.61 -59.64
C MET A 153 49.97 -32.41 -60.14
N HIS A 154 49.67 -32.91 -61.32
CA HIS A 154 48.34 -32.96 -61.93
C HIS A 154 47.81 -34.40 -61.91
N ASP A 155 46.72 -34.62 -61.18
CA ASP A 155 45.99 -35.88 -61.08
C ASP A 155 44.62 -35.76 -61.79
N PRO A 156 44.52 -36.11 -63.08
CA PRO A 156 43.29 -36.04 -63.85
C PRO A 156 42.24 -37.09 -63.46
N VAL A 157 42.60 -38.16 -62.74
CA VAL A 157 41.63 -39.19 -62.29
C VAL A 157 40.87 -38.70 -61.06
N ASN A 158 41.58 -38.09 -60.13
CA ASN A 158 40.97 -37.52 -58.93
C ASN A 158 40.58 -36.04 -59.11
N HIS A 159 40.84 -35.46 -60.29
CA HIS A 159 40.64 -34.04 -60.61
C HIS A 159 41.33 -33.11 -59.60
N VAL A 160 42.63 -33.28 -59.35
CA VAL A 160 43.37 -32.49 -58.36
C VAL A 160 44.72 -32.04 -58.88
N ASP A 161 45.01 -30.75 -58.72
CA ASP A 161 46.33 -30.16 -58.89
C ASP A 161 46.96 -29.84 -57.53
N ILE A 162 48.21 -30.23 -57.33
CA ILE A 162 48.97 -29.97 -56.10
C ILE A 162 50.25 -29.25 -56.46
N THR A 163 50.47 -28.08 -55.87
CA THR A 163 51.67 -27.27 -56.10
C THR A 163 52.45 -27.06 -54.81
N GLY A 164 53.78 -26.90 -54.90
CA GLY A 164 54.62 -26.46 -53.78
C GLY A 164 56.07 -26.24 -54.20
N GLU A 165 56.86 -25.54 -53.37
CA GLU A 165 58.31 -25.42 -53.61
C GLU A 165 59.01 -26.79 -53.59
N LYS A 166 58.50 -27.71 -52.75
CA LYS A 166 58.96 -29.09 -52.62
C LYS A 166 57.76 -30.03 -52.51
N LEU A 167 57.69 -31.02 -53.41
CA LEU A 167 56.76 -32.14 -53.36
C LEU A 167 57.52 -33.43 -53.11
N GLN A 168 57.18 -34.14 -52.03
CA GLN A 168 57.67 -35.46 -51.72
C GLN A 168 56.51 -36.45 -51.89
N PHE A 169 56.62 -37.37 -52.84
CA PHE A 169 55.53 -38.27 -53.21
C PHE A 169 55.96 -39.73 -53.08
N TYR A 170 55.01 -40.56 -52.66
CA TYR A 170 55.15 -41.99 -52.45
C TYR A 170 54.14 -42.72 -53.35
N PRO A 171 54.52 -43.10 -54.58
CA PRO A 171 53.58 -43.66 -55.56
C PRO A 171 52.79 -44.86 -55.05
N ASP A 172 53.41 -45.76 -54.29
CA ASP A 172 52.75 -46.98 -53.79
C ASP A 172 51.81 -46.76 -52.61
N GLN A 173 51.98 -45.67 -51.88
CA GLN A 173 51.17 -45.35 -50.69
C GLN A 173 50.04 -44.39 -51.03
N ASP A 174 49.97 -43.91 -52.28
CA ASP A 174 49.08 -42.84 -52.69
C ASP A 174 49.15 -41.62 -51.75
N SER A 175 50.38 -41.26 -51.35
CA SER A 175 50.64 -40.19 -50.39
C SER A 175 51.63 -39.17 -50.92
N LEU A 176 51.37 -37.90 -50.59
CA LEU A 176 52.18 -36.77 -51.01
C LEU A 176 52.26 -35.73 -49.90
N LEU A 177 53.47 -35.24 -49.63
CA LEU A 177 53.74 -34.12 -48.73
C LEU A 177 54.27 -32.94 -49.54
N ALA A 178 53.57 -31.80 -49.45
CA ALA A 178 53.89 -30.55 -50.10
C ALA A 178 54.30 -29.50 -49.06
N VAL A 179 55.44 -28.82 -49.26
CA VAL A 179 55.99 -27.82 -48.34
C VAL A 179 56.51 -26.61 -49.11
N GLY A 180 56.41 -25.43 -48.50
CA GLY A 180 56.80 -24.14 -49.11
C GLY A 180 55.64 -23.57 -49.92
N ASN A 181 54.70 -22.92 -49.21
CA ASN A 181 53.45 -22.36 -49.73
C ASN A 181 52.64 -23.32 -50.62
N PRO A 182 52.38 -24.56 -50.18
CA PRO A 182 51.62 -25.51 -50.98
C PRO A 182 50.19 -25.05 -51.24
N SER A 183 49.67 -25.46 -52.40
CA SER A 183 48.28 -25.25 -52.81
C SER A 183 47.73 -26.53 -53.40
N VAL A 184 46.55 -26.95 -52.95
CA VAL A 184 45.74 -27.99 -53.61
C VAL A 184 44.58 -27.30 -54.30
N VAL A 185 44.35 -27.62 -55.56
CA VAL A 185 43.23 -27.15 -56.37
C VAL A 185 42.47 -28.37 -56.84
N ARG A 186 41.22 -28.54 -56.39
CA ARG A 186 40.31 -29.52 -57.00
C ARG A 186 39.74 -28.92 -58.27
N LEU A 187 39.70 -29.70 -59.33
CA LEU A 187 39.20 -29.34 -60.65
C LEU A 187 37.83 -30.00 -60.88
N ASP A 188 37.03 -29.44 -61.78
CA ASP A 188 35.83 -30.09 -62.29
C ASP A 188 36.16 -30.98 -63.51
N SER A 189 35.12 -31.60 -64.07
CA SER A 189 35.22 -32.41 -65.30
C SER A 189 35.67 -31.63 -66.56
N LEU A 190 35.71 -30.30 -66.50
CA LEU A 190 36.18 -29.39 -67.55
C LEU A 190 37.55 -28.77 -67.23
N ASN A 191 38.26 -29.26 -66.19
CA ASN A 191 39.53 -28.75 -65.68
C ASN A 191 39.47 -27.29 -65.18
N SER A 192 38.32 -26.82 -64.71
CA SER A 192 38.18 -25.53 -64.02
C SER A 192 38.34 -25.70 -62.51
N PRO A 193 39.01 -24.77 -61.79
CA PRO A 193 39.19 -24.85 -60.35
C PRO A 193 37.86 -24.72 -59.60
N VAL A 194 37.52 -25.74 -58.81
CA VAL A 194 36.32 -25.83 -57.97
C VAL A 194 36.62 -25.31 -56.57
N PHE A 195 37.62 -25.89 -55.87
CA PHE A 195 38.06 -25.41 -54.56
C PHE A 195 39.58 -25.34 -54.49
N THR A 196 40.10 -24.41 -53.69
CA THR A 196 41.53 -24.27 -53.42
C THR A 196 41.82 -24.28 -51.92
N ILE A 197 42.79 -25.08 -51.48
CA ILE A 197 43.35 -25.06 -50.12
C ILE A 197 44.82 -24.61 -50.21
N LYS A 198 45.17 -23.54 -49.51
CA LYS A 198 46.56 -23.07 -49.31
C LYS A 198 46.95 -23.20 -47.86
N ALA A 199 48.22 -23.53 -47.59
CA ALA A 199 48.75 -23.63 -46.23
C ALA A 199 50.29 -23.47 -46.23
N ASP A 200 50.91 -23.48 -45.06
CA ASP A 200 52.37 -23.54 -44.92
C ASP A 200 52.89 -24.95 -45.23
N SER A 201 52.10 -25.99 -44.92
CA SER A 201 52.38 -27.40 -45.21
C SER A 201 51.09 -28.16 -45.50
N LEU A 202 51.14 -29.08 -46.46
CA LEU A 202 49.99 -29.86 -46.90
C LEU A 202 50.37 -31.33 -47.11
N SER A 203 49.58 -32.26 -46.57
CA SER A 203 49.70 -33.70 -46.82
C SER A 203 48.44 -34.20 -47.52
N VAL A 204 48.63 -35.07 -48.50
CA VAL A 204 47.59 -35.87 -49.15
C VAL A 204 47.84 -37.32 -48.79
N GLU A 205 46.88 -37.96 -48.16
CA GLU A 205 46.95 -39.36 -47.72
C GLU A 205 45.65 -40.07 -48.08
N ALA A 206 45.69 -40.91 -49.11
CA ALA A 206 44.47 -41.51 -49.67
C ALA A 206 43.38 -40.43 -49.85
N ASP A 207 42.24 -40.57 -49.18
CA ASP A 207 41.08 -39.67 -49.28
C ASP A 207 41.11 -38.41 -48.42
N TYR A 208 42.22 -38.12 -47.73
CA TYR A 208 42.33 -36.97 -46.85
C TYR A 208 43.34 -35.93 -47.35
N PHE A 209 42.94 -34.67 -47.29
CA PHE A 209 43.85 -33.53 -47.36
C PHE A 209 44.02 -32.93 -45.97
N PHE A 210 45.24 -32.93 -45.48
CA PHE A 210 45.61 -32.29 -44.23
C PHE A 210 46.41 -31.02 -44.52
N ALA A 211 45.98 -29.91 -43.94
CA ALA A 211 46.60 -28.61 -44.12
C ALA A 211 46.96 -28.01 -42.75
N TRP A 212 48.18 -27.48 -42.61
CA TRP A 212 48.68 -26.89 -41.38
C TRP A 212 49.39 -25.57 -41.63
N GLY A 213 49.14 -24.60 -40.73
CA GLY A 213 49.76 -23.27 -40.76
C GLY A 213 49.15 -22.37 -41.82
N ASN A 214 48.61 -21.22 -41.40
CA ASN A 214 47.98 -20.22 -42.27
C ASN A 214 47.03 -20.83 -43.32
N VAL A 215 46.17 -21.76 -42.90
CA VAL A 215 45.30 -22.49 -43.83
C VAL A 215 44.25 -21.54 -44.36
N LYS A 216 44.15 -21.45 -45.69
CA LYS A 216 43.14 -20.68 -46.40
C LYS A 216 42.43 -21.56 -47.41
N ILE A 217 41.13 -21.75 -47.22
CA ILE A 217 40.24 -22.50 -48.09
C ILE A 217 39.41 -21.49 -48.88
N ASN A 218 39.39 -21.59 -50.21
CA ASN A 218 38.53 -20.77 -51.05
C ASN A 218 37.67 -21.70 -51.93
N HIS A 219 36.35 -21.50 -51.94
CA HIS A 219 35.39 -22.26 -52.72
C HIS A 219 34.20 -21.35 -53.10
N GLU A 220 34.12 -20.94 -54.37
CA GLU A 220 33.17 -19.90 -54.83
C GLU A 220 33.16 -18.66 -53.91
N ASP A 221 32.01 -18.35 -53.27
CA ASP A 221 31.80 -17.22 -52.35
C ASP A 221 32.16 -17.54 -50.89
N VAL A 222 32.75 -18.71 -50.64
CA VAL A 222 33.14 -19.18 -49.31
C VAL A 222 34.66 -19.06 -49.15
N THR A 223 35.10 -18.34 -48.12
CA THR A 223 36.51 -18.29 -47.72
C THR A 223 36.68 -18.67 -46.26
N GLY A 224 37.44 -19.74 -46.00
CA GLY A 224 37.76 -20.22 -44.67
C GLY A 224 39.21 -19.95 -44.31
N VAL A 225 39.48 -19.47 -43.10
CA VAL A 225 40.83 -19.30 -42.54
C VAL A 225 40.93 -20.07 -41.24
N ALA A 226 42.01 -20.84 -41.04
CA ALA A 226 42.23 -21.61 -39.82
C ALA A 226 43.73 -21.93 -39.61
N GLY A 227 44.12 -22.31 -38.39
CA GLY A 227 45.45 -22.86 -38.14
C GLY A 227 45.62 -24.30 -38.67
N GLN A 228 44.53 -25.08 -38.70
CA GLN A 228 44.50 -26.44 -39.23
C GLN A 228 43.19 -26.71 -39.98
N ALA A 229 43.27 -27.44 -41.09
CA ALA A 229 42.09 -28.00 -41.74
C ALA A 229 42.31 -29.44 -42.22
N VAL A 230 41.25 -30.22 -42.16
CA VAL A 230 41.19 -31.58 -42.71
C VAL A 230 40.02 -31.64 -43.68
N PHE A 231 40.24 -32.12 -44.90
CA PHE A 231 39.22 -32.35 -45.90
C PHE A 231 39.18 -33.83 -46.29
N GLN A 232 38.02 -34.47 -46.17
CA GLN A 232 37.79 -35.86 -46.54
C GLN A 232 37.01 -35.92 -47.85
N ARG A 233 37.64 -36.45 -48.91
CA ARG A 233 37.12 -36.42 -50.28
C ARG A 233 35.86 -37.26 -50.45
N ALA A 234 35.86 -38.50 -49.95
CA ALA A 234 34.77 -39.45 -50.15
C ALA A 234 33.44 -39.02 -49.52
N GLU A 235 33.51 -38.27 -48.42
CA GLU A 235 32.34 -37.76 -47.69
C GLU A 235 32.06 -36.28 -47.98
N ASN A 236 32.87 -35.61 -48.83
CA ASN A 236 32.78 -34.18 -49.12
C ASN A 236 32.65 -33.34 -47.84
N TYR A 237 33.54 -33.59 -46.89
CA TYR A 237 33.47 -33.07 -45.52
C TYR A 237 34.77 -32.38 -45.12
N ALA A 238 34.68 -31.23 -44.44
CA ALA A 238 35.85 -30.50 -43.94
C ALA A 238 35.73 -30.14 -42.45
N ILE A 239 36.84 -30.19 -41.72
CA ILE A 239 36.94 -29.68 -40.35
C ILE A 239 38.04 -28.63 -40.28
N MET A 240 37.72 -27.45 -39.75
CA MET A 240 38.66 -26.37 -39.46
C MET A 240 38.85 -26.22 -37.94
N ARG A 241 40.09 -25.99 -37.49
CA ARG A 241 40.47 -25.87 -36.07
C ARG A 241 41.55 -24.80 -35.87
N GLN A 242 41.76 -24.41 -34.61
CA GLN A 242 42.69 -23.34 -34.19
C GLN A 242 42.27 -21.97 -34.75
N ASP A 243 41.28 -21.37 -34.08
CA ASP A 243 40.67 -20.08 -34.43
C ASP A 243 40.09 -20.03 -35.87
N PRO A 244 39.21 -20.99 -36.24
CA PRO A 244 38.62 -21.00 -37.56
C PRO A 244 37.62 -19.85 -37.75
N VAL A 245 37.76 -19.15 -38.87
CA VAL A 245 36.81 -18.13 -39.36
C VAL A 245 36.35 -18.54 -40.75
N LEU A 246 35.04 -18.52 -40.97
CA LEU A 246 34.43 -18.80 -42.27
C LEU A 246 33.64 -17.58 -42.72
N HIS A 247 33.99 -17.05 -43.88
CA HIS A 247 33.22 -16.03 -44.57
C HIS A 247 32.39 -16.70 -45.67
N GLN A 248 31.08 -16.49 -45.64
CA GLN A 248 30.16 -16.81 -46.74
C GLN A 248 29.48 -15.49 -47.09
N GLY A 249 29.68 -14.95 -48.30
CA GLY A 249 29.08 -13.67 -48.70
C GLY A 249 29.35 -12.55 -47.67
N ASP A 250 28.28 -11.94 -47.15
CA ASP A 250 28.33 -10.91 -46.11
C ASP A 250 28.36 -11.46 -44.66
N TYR A 251 28.27 -12.79 -44.51
CA TYR A 251 28.22 -13.47 -43.21
C TYR A 251 29.61 -13.93 -42.77
N ILE A 252 29.89 -13.71 -41.48
CA ILE A 252 31.11 -14.14 -40.81
C ILE A 252 30.73 -15.12 -39.70
N LEU A 253 31.24 -16.35 -39.81
CA LEU A 253 31.05 -17.42 -38.83
C LEU A 253 32.37 -17.69 -38.12
N HIS A 254 32.31 -17.83 -36.80
CA HIS A 254 33.45 -18.08 -35.93
C HIS A 254 33.09 -19.09 -34.85
N GLY A 255 34.07 -19.87 -34.39
CA GLY A 255 33.94 -20.79 -33.25
C GLY A 255 35.25 -21.52 -32.99
N ASP A 256 35.28 -22.45 -32.04
CA ASP A 256 36.53 -23.19 -31.76
C ASP A 256 36.84 -24.24 -32.85
N VAL A 257 35.77 -24.78 -33.45
CA VAL A 257 35.79 -25.79 -34.52
C VAL A 257 34.67 -25.46 -35.51
N ILE A 258 34.95 -25.47 -36.80
CA ILE A 258 33.93 -25.33 -37.85
C ILE A 258 33.94 -26.60 -38.68
N GLN A 259 32.77 -27.24 -38.81
CA GLN A 259 32.56 -28.42 -39.65
C GLN A 259 31.74 -28.02 -40.88
N LEU A 260 32.21 -28.37 -42.07
CA LEU A 260 31.61 -28.03 -43.36
C LEU A 260 31.21 -29.31 -44.08
N ASN A 261 29.95 -29.41 -44.52
CA ASN A 261 29.50 -30.49 -45.39
C ASN A 261 29.21 -29.94 -46.79
N LEU A 262 29.74 -30.57 -47.82
CA LEU A 262 29.43 -30.25 -49.21
C LEU A 262 28.54 -31.33 -49.86
N ALA A 263 27.58 -30.90 -50.66
CA ALA A 263 26.74 -31.74 -51.50
C ALA A 263 26.78 -31.18 -52.93
N ASP A 264 26.97 -32.03 -53.94
CA ASP A 264 27.15 -31.63 -55.35
C ASP A 264 28.21 -30.51 -55.52
N ASP A 265 29.32 -30.62 -54.79
CA ASP A 265 30.41 -29.63 -54.74
C ASP A 265 29.99 -28.22 -54.31
N LYS A 266 28.86 -28.07 -53.60
CA LYS A 266 28.42 -26.83 -52.95
C LYS A 266 28.30 -27.00 -51.44
N LEU A 267 28.51 -25.94 -50.67
CA LEU A 267 28.34 -25.93 -49.22
C LEU A 267 26.85 -26.15 -48.89
N SER A 268 26.55 -27.23 -48.18
CA SER A 268 25.20 -27.65 -47.82
C SER A 268 24.86 -27.39 -46.37
N SER A 269 25.84 -27.50 -45.46
CA SER A 269 25.65 -27.15 -44.06
C SER A 269 26.97 -26.81 -43.37
N VAL A 270 26.88 -25.96 -42.36
CA VAL A 270 27.97 -25.60 -41.45
C VAL A 270 27.54 -25.91 -40.02
N TYR A 271 28.37 -26.65 -39.28
CA TYR A 271 28.12 -26.97 -37.88
C TYR A 271 29.27 -26.51 -37.00
N ILE A 272 28.93 -25.74 -35.94
CA ILE A 272 29.88 -25.18 -34.98
C ILE A 272 29.49 -25.71 -33.58
N PRO A 273 30.21 -26.71 -33.06
CA PRO A 273 29.82 -27.41 -31.83
C PRO A 273 30.13 -26.63 -30.54
N THR A 274 31.00 -25.61 -30.58
CA THR A 274 31.37 -24.82 -29.39
C THR A 274 31.65 -23.36 -29.74
N ASN A 275 31.18 -22.47 -28.86
CA ASN A 275 31.36 -21.01 -28.92
C ASN A 275 31.05 -20.38 -30.29
N PRO A 276 29.92 -20.72 -30.93
CA PRO A 276 29.56 -20.13 -32.22
C PRO A 276 29.24 -18.64 -32.11
N VAL A 277 29.77 -17.88 -33.06
CA VAL A 277 29.40 -16.50 -33.33
C VAL A 277 29.08 -16.38 -34.82
N PHE A 278 27.88 -15.88 -35.13
CA PHE A 278 27.47 -15.55 -36.50
C PHE A 278 27.22 -14.06 -36.56
N MET A 279 27.88 -13.39 -37.49
CA MET A 279 27.79 -11.95 -37.70
C MET A 279 27.37 -11.65 -39.14
N ASN A 280 26.54 -10.64 -39.32
CA ASN A 280 26.26 -10.05 -40.62
C ASN A 280 26.60 -8.56 -40.58
N ASN A 281 27.40 -8.09 -41.55
CA ASN A 281 27.64 -6.67 -41.74
C ASN A 281 26.63 -6.10 -42.74
N LYS A 282 25.49 -5.61 -42.23
CA LYS A 282 24.56 -4.83 -43.06
C LYS A 282 25.05 -3.38 -43.11
N PHE A 283 25.54 -2.95 -44.27
CA PHE A 283 25.94 -1.56 -44.51
C PHE A 283 24.71 -0.70 -44.81
N LEU A 284 24.40 0.23 -43.91
CA LEU A 284 23.54 1.38 -44.21
C LEU A 284 24.42 2.58 -44.63
N PRO A 285 23.91 3.54 -45.41
CA PRO A 285 24.60 4.80 -45.64
C PRO A 285 24.91 5.46 -44.29
N ASP A 286 26.17 5.76 -44.03
CA ASP A 286 26.72 6.45 -42.84
C ASP A 286 26.86 5.66 -41.51
N THR A 287 26.40 4.41 -41.40
CA THR A 287 26.64 3.57 -40.20
C THR A 287 26.70 2.07 -40.54
N ALA A 288 27.71 1.37 -40.03
CA ALA A 288 27.78 -0.09 -40.09
C ALA A 288 27.10 -0.67 -38.84
N PHE A 289 26.00 -1.41 -39.03
CA PHE A 289 25.40 -2.20 -37.96
C PHE A 289 25.83 -3.66 -38.14
N VAL A 290 26.17 -4.29 -37.02
CA VAL A 290 26.55 -5.71 -36.99
C VAL A 290 25.46 -6.44 -36.24
N ASP A 291 24.71 -7.28 -36.94
CA ASP A 291 23.79 -8.21 -36.30
C ASP A 291 24.61 -9.38 -35.76
N ARG A 292 24.41 -9.75 -34.50
CA ARG A 292 25.23 -10.77 -33.82
C ARG A 292 24.35 -11.87 -33.24
N LEU A 293 24.70 -13.12 -33.55
CA LEU A 293 24.07 -14.31 -32.99
C LEU A 293 25.11 -15.13 -32.22
N THR A 294 24.77 -15.55 -31.00
CA THR A 294 25.67 -16.34 -30.13
C THR A 294 24.91 -17.43 -29.40
N GLY A 295 25.54 -18.58 -29.14
CA GLY A 295 24.95 -19.70 -28.40
C GLY A 295 26.03 -20.68 -27.93
N LYS A 296 25.65 -21.89 -27.50
CA LYS A 296 26.61 -22.97 -27.22
C LYS A 296 26.97 -23.76 -28.47
N GLN A 297 25.99 -23.99 -29.34
CA GLN A 297 26.09 -24.75 -30.58
C GLN A 297 25.34 -24.03 -31.71
N MET A 298 25.80 -24.19 -32.94
CA MET A 298 25.15 -23.61 -34.12
C MET A 298 25.17 -24.59 -35.29
N ALA A 299 24.05 -24.67 -35.99
CA ALA A 299 23.92 -25.33 -37.28
C ALA A 299 23.39 -24.31 -38.29
N VAL A 300 24.00 -24.26 -39.47
CA VAL A 300 23.57 -23.43 -40.59
C VAL A 300 23.30 -24.35 -41.77
N ASP A 301 22.10 -24.27 -42.32
CA ASP A 301 21.70 -25.02 -43.51
C ASP A 301 21.76 -24.10 -44.72
N LEU A 302 22.31 -24.62 -45.82
CA LEU A 302 22.50 -23.87 -47.06
C LEU A 302 21.94 -24.65 -48.25
N VAL A 303 21.38 -23.92 -49.21
CA VAL A 303 20.96 -24.44 -50.53
C VAL A 303 21.60 -23.57 -51.60
N ASP A 304 22.30 -24.17 -52.55
CA ASP A 304 23.06 -23.44 -53.59
C ASP A 304 24.00 -22.36 -53.01
N ASN A 305 24.75 -22.70 -51.95
CA ASN A 305 25.63 -21.80 -51.20
C ASN A 305 24.95 -20.63 -50.49
N LYS A 306 23.61 -20.52 -50.49
CA LYS A 306 22.87 -19.48 -49.78
C LYS A 306 22.32 -19.99 -48.46
N VAL A 307 22.40 -19.17 -47.41
CA VAL A 307 21.89 -19.50 -46.08
C VAL A 307 20.37 -19.64 -46.12
N GLN A 308 19.85 -20.82 -45.77
CA GLN A 308 18.42 -21.11 -45.68
C GLN A 308 17.90 -21.03 -44.25
N SER A 309 18.67 -21.57 -43.29
CA SER A 309 18.35 -21.48 -41.87
C SER A 309 19.59 -21.45 -41.00
N VAL A 310 19.50 -20.73 -39.87
CA VAL A 310 20.51 -20.70 -38.80
C VAL A 310 19.84 -21.13 -37.50
N THR A 311 20.31 -22.21 -36.88
CA THR A 311 19.81 -22.69 -35.59
C THR A 311 20.91 -22.62 -34.54
N LEU A 312 20.67 -21.89 -33.46
CA LEU A 312 21.51 -21.82 -32.26
C LEU A 312 20.86 -22.56 -31.10
N ILE A 313 21.65 -23.33 -30.37
CA ILE A 313 21.19 -24.15 -29.23
C ILE A 313 22.01 -23.80 -27.99
N GLY A 314 21.32 -23.67 -26.86
CA GLY A 314 21.84 -23.40 -25.53
C GLY A 314 22.23 -21.93 -25.35
N MET A 315 21.47 -21.20 -24.51
CA MET A 315 21.69 -19.77 -24.25
C MET A 315 21.79 -18.94 -25.54
N ALA A 316 20.96 -19.26 -26.51
CA ALA A 316 20.95 -18.60 -27.80
C ALA A 316 20.50 -17.14 -27.64
N THR A 317 21.26 -16.22 -28.21
CA THR A 317 20.99 -14.78 -28.19
C THR A 317 21.10 -14.22 -29.61
N SER A 318 20.17 -13.34 -29.98
CA SER A 318 20.17 -12.60 -31.24
C SER A 318 20.05 -11.11 -30.96
N GLU A 319 20.97 -10.35 -31.50
CA GLU A 319 20.93 -8.90 -31.59
C GLU A 319 20.68 -8.54 -33.06
N PHE A 320 19.49 -8.03 -33.38
CA PHE A 320 19.14 -7.62 -34.74
C PHE A 320 18.64 -6.18 -34.81
N HIS A 321 19.13 -5.43 -35.78
CA HIS A 321 18.72 -4.05 -36.02
C HIS A 321 17.50 -4.00 -36.94
N ALA A 322 16.38 -3.47 -36.44
CA ALA A 322 15.17 -3.26 -37.24
C ALA A 322 15.36 -2.05 -38.16
N VAL A 323 15.28 -2.28 -39.47
CA VAL A 323 15.45 -1.27 -40.52
C VAL A 323 14.24 -1.35 -41.45
N GLU A 324 13.68 -0.19 -41.78
CA GLU A 324 12.56 -0.04 -42.73
C GLU A 324 12.90 1.12 -43.68
N ASP A 325 12.77 0.92 -44.99
CA ASP A 325 13.12 1.91 -46.03
C ASP A 325 14.52 2.54 -45.85
N SER A 326 15.51 1.72 -45.48
CA SER A 326 16.89 2.15 -45.18
C SER A 326 17.00 3.14 -43.99
N THR A 327 15.97 3.21 -43.15
CA THR A 327 15.98 3.99 -41.90
C THR A 327 16.01 3.05 -40.69
N PHE A 328 16.92 3.33 -39.76
CA PHE A 328 17.02 2.58 -38.50
C PHE A 328 15.79 2.87 -37.61
N LYS A 329 15.00 1.84 -37.31
CA LYS A 329 13.77 1.92 -36.49
C LYS A 329 14.00 1.52 -35.04
N GLY A 330 14.98 0.66 -34.76
CA GLY A 330 15.34 0.27 -33.40
C GLY A 330 16.24 -0.98 -33.34
N LEU A 331 16.76 -1.27 -32.16
CA LEU A 331 17.53 -2.50 -31.88
C LEU A 331 16.65 -3.48 -31.12
N ASN A 332 16.58 -4.72 -31.58
CA ASN A 332 15.94 -5.80 -30.85
C ASN A 332 16.96 -6.82 -30.36
N VAL A 333 16.95 -7.09 -29.06
CA VAL A 333 17.79 -8.12 -28.44
C VAL A 333 16.88 -9.18 -27.86
N VAL A 334 17.05 -10.44 -28.25
CA VAL A 334 16.26 -11.58 -27.75
C VAL A 334 17.16 -12.74 -27.37
N SER A 335 16.80 -13.44 -26.30
CA SER A 335 17.47 -14.65 -25.85
C SER A 335 16.47 -15.77 -25.50
N GLY A 336 16.94 -17.01 -25.53
CA GLY A 336 16.21 -18.21 -25.15
C GLY A 336 17.11 -19.45 -25.16
N ASP A 337 16.53 -20.64 -24.99
CA ASP A 337 17.29 -21.88 -25.06
C ASP A 337 17.69 -22.23 -26.51
N THR A 338 16.74 -22.15 -27.44
CA THR A 338 16.98 -22.41 -28.87
C THR A 338 16.46 -21.24 -29.71
N LEU A 339 17.25 -20.83 -30.71
CA LEU A 339 16.89 -19.77 -31.66
C LEU A 339 17.10 -20.26 -33.09
N THR A 340 16.07 -20.19 -33.92
CA THR A 340 16.10 -20.56 -35.33
C THR A 340 15.72 -19.35 -36.19
N ILE A 341 16.56 -18.99 -37.14
CA ILE A 341 16.30 -18.00 -38.18
C ILE A 341 16.04 -18.74 -39.49
N LYS A 342 14.97 -18.39 -40.19
CA LYS A 342 14.67 -18.88 -41.53
C LYS A 342 14.77 -17.74 -42.54
N MET A 343 15.36 -18.05 -43.68
CA MET A 343 15.57 -17.12 -44.78
C MET A 343 14.60 -17.43 -45.92
N LEU A 344 14.16 -16.39 -46.64
CA LEU A 344 13.40 -16.48 -47.88
C LEU A 344 13.93 -15.40 -48.83
N ASP A 345 14.35 -15.78 -50.04
CA ASP A 345 14.92 -14.87 -51.05
C ASP A 345 16.07 -13.98 -50.53
N ASP A 346 17.02 -14.57 -49.79
CA ASP A 346 18.17 -13.90 -49.13
C ASP A 346 17.83 -12.94 -47.97
N ASP A 347 16.54 -12.73 -47.66
CA ASP A 347 16.08 -11.93 -46.53
C ASP A 347 15.57 -12.80 -45.36
N VAL A 348 15.59 -12.25 -44.15
CA VAL A 348 15.05 -12.93 -42.96
C VAL A 348 13.53 -12.97 -43.06
N ASP A 349 12.92 -14.16 -43.07
CA ASP A 349 11.47 -14.34 -43.07
C ASP A 349 10.92 -14.49 -41.64
N GLU A 350 11.51 -15.41 -40.88
CA GLU A 350 11.04 -15.79 -39.55
C GLU A 350 12.21 -15.96 -38.57
N ILE A 351 12.06 -15.43 -37.35
CA ILE A 351 12.92 -15.75 -36.22
C ILE A 351 12.05 -16.44 -35.16
N LEU A 352 12.40 -17.66 -34.78
CA LEU A 352 11.73 -18.46 -33.77
C LEU A 352 12.66 -18.66 -32.57
N VAL A 353 12.24 -18.24 -31.39
CA VAL A 353 12.97 -18.43 -30.13
C VAL A 353 12.11 -19.28 -29.20
N VAL A 354 12.69 -20.31 -28.59
CA VAL A 354 11.99 -21.29 -27.74
C VAL A 354 12.75 -21.52 -26.44
N GLY A 355 12.00 -21.61 -25.34
CA GLY A 355 12.49 -21.96 -24.00
C GLY A 355 12.93 -20.74 -23.20
N GLY A 356 12.07 -20.29 -22.27
CA GLY A 356 12.36 -19.20 -21.33
C GLY A 356 12.80 -17.90 -22.02
N CYS A 357 12.06 -17.47 -23.04
CA CYS A 357 12.49 -16.40 -23.92
C CYS A 357 12.30 -15.02 -23.28
N GLN A 358 13.29 -14.14 -23.48
CA GLN A 358 13.23 -12.75 -23.06
C GLN A 358 13.75 -11.85 -24.18
N GLY A 359 13.03 -10.77 -24.46
CA GLY A 359 13.38 -9.81 -25.50
C GLY A 359 13.25 -8.37 -25.05
N THR A 360 14.05 -7.48 -25.65
CA THR A 360 14.01 -6.04 -25.44
C THR A 360 14.13 -5.33 -26.78
N TYR A 361 13.09 -4.56 -27.13
CA TYR A 361 13.08 -3.66 -28.27
C TYR A 361 13.37 -2.22 -27.82
N THR A 362 14.44 -1.65 -28.35
CA THR A 362 14.87 -0.27 -28.11
C THR A 362 14.61 0.56 -29.36
N PRO A 363 13.55 1.40 -29.39
CA PRO A 363 13.23 2.22 -30.56
C PRO A 363 14.31 3.27 -30.84
N ALA A 364 14.49 3.63 -32.12
CA ALA A 364 15.35 4.71 -32.54
C ALA A 364 14.79 6.08 -32.09
N LYS A 365 15.65 7.11 -31.97
CA LYS A 365 15.25 8.46 -31.52
C LYS A 365 14.15 9.13 -32.36
N ASN A 366 13.93 8.67 -33.59
CA ASN A 366 12.93 9.20 -34.52
C ASN A 366 11.73 8.26 -34.71
N ALA A 367 11.58 7.22 -33.87
CA ALA A 367 10.48 6.27 -33.97
C ALA A 367 9.21 6.78 -33.25
N ASP A 368 8.05 6.20 -33.58
CA ASP A 368 6.72 6.57 -33.03
C ASP A 368 6.54 6.20 -31.53
N LEU A 369 7.51 5.53 -30.92
CA LEU A 369 7.46 5.00 -29.56
C LEU A 369 8.59 5.58 -28.70
N ASP A 370 8.25 6.17 -27.55
CA ASP A 370 9.16 6.95 -26.70
C ASP A 370 9.79 6.13 -25.54
N GLY A 371 9.98 4.82 -25.68
CA GLY A 371 10.58 4.00 -24.63
C GLY A 371 10.82 2.53 -24.98
N ASN A 372 11.67 1.87 -24.18
CA ASN A 372 11.98 0.47 -24.37
C ASN A 372 10.76 -0.43 -24.10
N ILE A 373 10.62 -1.48 -24.90
CA ILE A 373 9.61 -2.51 -24.72
C ILE A 373 10.34 -3.79 -24.33
N THR A 374 10.04 -4.32 -23.14
CA THR A 374 10.54 -5.63 -22.71
C THR A 374 9.43 -6.65 -22.80
N TYR A 375 9.74 -7.86 -23.24
CA TYR A 375 8.74 -8.91 -23.39
C TYR A 375 9.32 -10.29 -23.12
N GLU A 376 8.50 -11.18 -22.59
CA GLU A 376 8.85 -12.51 -22.12
C GLU A 376 7.77 -13.49 -22.57
N ALA A 377 8.15 -14.72 -22.93
CA ALA A 377 7.23 -15.81 -23.26
C ALA A 377 7.98 -17.15 -23.31
N GLN A 378 7.27 -18.29 -23.34
CA GLN A 378 7.94 -19.58 -23.61
C GLN A 378 8.37 -19.74 -25.07
N THR A 379 7.65 -19.09 -25.99
CA THR A 379 8.00 -19.07 -27.41
C THR A 379 7.74 -17.70 -28.00
N ILE A 380 8.73 -17.16 -28.70
CA ILE A 380 8.64 -15.88 -29.41
C ILE A 380 8.86 -16.15 -30.90
N ARG A 381 7.89 -15.75 -31.72
CA ARG A 381 7.96 -15.89 -33.18
C ARG A 381 7.86 -14.52 -33.84
N TYR A 382 8.93 -14.09 -34.49
CA TYR A 382 8.97 -12.87 -35.30
C TYR A 382 8.69 -13.23 -36.76
N HIS A 383 7.75 -12.52 -37.39
CA HIS A 383 7.56 -12.52 -38.83
C HIS A 383 8.02 -11.17 -39.38
N ILE A 384 9.22 -11.13 -39.96
CA ILE A 384 9.88 -9.88 -40.34
C ILE A 384 9.15 -9.17 -41.49
N PRO A 385 8.74 -9.83 -42.60
CA PRO A 385 8.04 -9.14 -43.70
C PRO A 385 6.67 -8.57 -43.31
N ARG A 386 6.02 -9.19 -42.32
CA ARG A 386 4.72 -8.77 -41.80
C ARG A 386 4.83 -7.76 -40.66
N GLU A 387 6.03 -7.53 -40.14
CA GLU A 387 6.29 -6.70 -38.96
C GLU A 387 5.38 -7.09 -37.79
N SER A 388 5.32 -8.40 -37.50
CA SER A 388 4.49 -8.95 -36.43
C SER A 388 5.24 -9.93 -35.55
N THR A 389 5.02 -9.87 -34.24
CA THR A 389 5.59 -10.81 -33.26
C THR A 389 4.49 -11.54 -32.51
N HIS A 390 4.60 -12.86 -32.41
CA HIS A 390 3.71 -13.70 -31.61
C HIS A 390 4.45 -14.19 -30.37
N LEU A 391 3.95 -13.78 -29.20
CA LEU A 391 4.39 -14.23 -27.88
C LEU A 391 3.42 -15.31 -27.41
N LEU A 392 3.92 -16.53 -27.21
CA LEU A 392 3.11 -17.71 -26.95
C LEU A 392 3.49 -18.33 -25.60
N THR A 393 2.46 -18.59 -24.78
CA THR A 393 2.52 -19.18 -23.43
C THR A 393 3.27 -18.30 -22.43
N ASP A 394 2.60 -17.95 -21.33
CA ASP A 394 3.10 -17.04 -20.29
C ASP A 394 3.65 -15.72 -20.87
N ALA A 395 2.94 -15.14 -21.85
CA ALA A 395 3.39 -13.96 -22.54
C ALA A 395 3.23 -12.70 -21.68
N LYS A 396 4.29 -11.94 -21.54
CA LYS A 396 4.31 -10.66 -20.81
C LYS A 396 4.97 -9.58 -21.65
N VAL A 397 4.37 -8.39 -21.71
CA VAL A 397 4.92 -7.21 -22.38
C VAL A 397 4.90 -6.03 -21.42
N ASN A 398 6.03 -5.35 -21.25
CA ASN A 398 6.13 -4.12 -20.48
C ASN A 398 6.52 -2.95 -21.39
N TYR A 399 5.79 -1.85 -21.29
CA TYR A 399 6.08 -0.60 -21.99
C TYR A 399 5.77 0.60 -21.09
N GLN A 400 6.77 1.45 -20.83
CA GLN A 400 6.67 2.58 -19.91
C GLN A 400 6.14 2.18 -18.52
N LYS A 401 4.89 2.54 -18.19
CA LYS A 401 4.20 2.24 -16.92
C LYS A 401 3.20 1.08 -17.04
N MET A 402 3.10 0.47 -18.22
CA MET A 402 2.14 -0.57 -18.55
C MET A 402 2.81 -1.93 -18.54
N SER A 403 2.16 -2.93 -17.94
CA SER A 403 2.51 -4.35 -18.01
C SER A 403 1.28 -5.14 -18.45
N LEU A 404 1.39 -5.89 -19.55
CA LEU A 404 0.32 -6.73 -20.10
C LEU A 404 0.79 -8.18 -20.04
N GLY A 405 0.16 -8.99 -19.21
CA GLY A 405 0.34 -10.45 -19.15
C GLY A 405 -0.85 -11.17 -19.80
N ALA A 406 -0.61 -12.28 -20.49
CA ALA A 406 -1.65 -13.17 -21.02
C ALA A 406 -1.08 -14.51 -21.45
N GLY A 407 -1.94 -15.50 -21.68
CA GLY A 407 -1.52 -16.76 -22.28
C GLY A 407 -0.85 -16.58 -23.66
N GLY A 408 -1.33 -15.63 -24.47
CA GLY A 408 -0.63 -15.25 -25.71
C GLY A 408 -0.87 -13.80 -26.10
N ILE A 409 0.16 -13.15 -26.66
CA ILE A 409 0.13 -11.75 -27.09
C ILE A 409 0.67 -11.66 -28.52
N ASP A 410 -0.16 -11.15 -29.43
CA ASP A 410 0.22 -10.83 -30.81
C ASP A 410 0.53 -9.33 -30.90
N VAL A 411 1.70 -8.98 -31.41
CA VAL A 411 2.19 -7.60 -31.58
C VAL A 411 2.24 -7.27 -33.07
N ASP A 412 1.48 -6.28 -33.51
CA ASP A 412 1.53 -5.68 -34.85
C ASP A 412 2.31 -4.36 -34.75
N TRP A 413 3.57 -4.37 -35.20
CA TRP A 413 4.49 -3.25 -35.06
C TRP A 413 4.11 -2.06 -35.96
N ARG A 414 3.54 -2.31 -37.16
CA ARG A 414 3.05 -1.26 -38.07
C ARG A 414 1.94 -0.43 -37.45
N LYS A 415 1.01 -1.08 -36.74
CA LYS A 415 -0.14 -0.42 -36.11
C LYS A 415 0.09 -0.05 -34.66
N ASN A 416 1.26 -0.39 -34.09
CA ASN A 416 1.54 -0.28 -32.66
C ASN A 416 0.47 -0.97 -31.80
N LEU A 417 -0.01 -2.15 -32.21
CA LEU A 417 -1.18 -2.83 -31.65
C LEU A 417 -0.77 -4.14 -30.94
N LEU A 418 -1.14 -4.26 -29.67
CA LEU A 418 -1.04 -5.49 -28.88
C LEU A 418 -2.40 -6.17 -28.82
N THR A 419 -2.48 -7.45 -29.17
CA THR A 419 -3.69 -8.27 -29.04
C THR A 419 -3.40 -9.44 -28.11
N ALA A 420 -3.95 -9.38 -26.90
CA ALA A 420 -3.81 -10.42 -25.89
C ALA A 420 -5.05 -11.33 -25.86
N ARG A 421 -4.83 -12.64 -25.72
CA ARG A 421 -5.87 -13.67 -25.65
C ARG A 421 -5.58 -14.65 -24.52
N SER A 422 -6.64 -15.23 -23.97
CA SER A 422 -6.47 -16.35 -23.04
C SER A 422 -6.00 -17.60 -23.78
N LEU A 423 -5.09 -18.34 -23.15
CA LEU A 423 -4.76 -19.71 -23.52
C LEU A 423 -5.00 -20.60 -22.30
N THR A 424 -5.48 -21.81 -22.54
CA THR A 424 -5.63 -22.82 -21.51
C THR A 424 -4.30 -23.53 -21.33
N ASP A 425 -3.75 -23.52 -20.12
CA ASP A 425 -2.56 -24.31 -19.79
C ASP A 425 -2.89 -25.82 -19.78
N THR A 426 -1.86 -26.64 -19.91
CA THR A 426 -1.83 -28.09 -19.72
C THR A 426 -2.48 -28.58 -18.42
N ALA A 427 -2.52 -27.77 -17.36
CA ALA A 427 -3.24 -28.07 -16.12
C ALA A 427 -4.74 -27.70 -16.13
N GLY A 428 -5.27 -27.15 -17.25
CA GLY A 428 -6.66 -26.75 -17.40
C GLY A 428 -7.01 -25.37 -16.83
N ALA A 429 -6.02 -24.60 -16.37
CA ALA A 429 -6.21 -23.22 -15.93
C ALA A 429 -6.20 -22.25 -17.13
N GLU A 430 -7.15 -21.33 -17.18
CA GLU A 430 -7.18 -20.28 -18.21
C GLU A 430 -6.32 -19.08 -17.77
N ASP A 431 -5.30 -18.74 -18.57
CA ASP A 431 -4.45 -17.57 -18.34
C ASP A 431 -5.03 -16.34 -19.05
N TYR A 432 -5.90 -15.62 -18.35
CA TYR A 432 -6.58 -14.45 -18.87
C TYR A 432 -5.65 -13.25 -19.04
N PRO A 433 -5.79 -12.48 -20.14
CA PRO A 433 -5.17 -11.17 -20.27
C PRO A 433 -5.39 -10.28 -19.04
N GLN A 434 -4.29 -9.73 -18.50
CA GLN A 434 -4.24 -8.82 -17.38
C GLN A 434 -3.36 -7.63 -17.71
N LEU A 435 -3.94 -6.43 -17.65
CA LEU A 435 -3.28 -5.16 -17.87
C LEU A 435 -3.08 -4.44 -16.54
N GLU A 436 -1.84 -4.17 -16.17
CA GLU A 436 -1.43 -3.43 -14.98
C GLU A 436 -0.83 -2.08 -15.35
N GLN A 437 -1.17 -1.05 -14.58
CA GLN A 437 -0.58 0.28 -14.70
C GLN A 437 -0.21 0.85 -13.33
N THR A 438 0.89 1.59 -13.27
CA THR A 438 1.36 2.22 -12.03
C THR A 438 0.29 3.18 -11.45
N GLY A 439 -0.27 2.83 -10.29
CA GLY A 439 -1.28 3.63 -9.59
C GLY A 439 -2.74 3.27 -9.91
N GLU A 440 -2.97 2.29 -10.79
CA GLU A 440 -4.30 1.73 -11.10
C GLU A 440 -4.34 0.25 -10.72
N LYS A 441 -5.53 -0.28 -10.43
CA LYS A 441 -5.73 -1.72 -10.21
C LYS A 441 -5.77 -2.46 -11.56
N PRO A 442 -5.44 -3.76 -11.59
CA PRO A 442 -5.42 -4.53 -12.82
C PRO A 442 -6.79 -4.57 -13.51
N LEU A 443 -6.77 -4.47 -14.84
CA LEU A 443 -7.90 -4.75 -15.71
C LEU A 443 -7.70 -6.16 -16.27
N VAL A 444 -8.69 -7.04 -16.10
CA VAL A 444 -8.62 -8.46 -16.54
C VAL A 444 -9.76 -8.76 -17.51
N GLY A 445 -9.56 -9.62 -18.50
CA GLY A 445 -10.61 -10.00 -19.46
C GLY A 445 -10.20 -11.15 -20.37
N THR A 446 -11.11 -11.63 -21.23
CA THR A 446 -10.85 -12.80 -22.10
C THR A 446 -10.04 -12.45 -23.35
N ARG A 447 -10.17 -11.21 -23.83
CA ARG A 447 -9.41 -10.67 -24.96
C ARG A 447 -9.17 -9.19 -24.74
N MET A 448 -7.95 -8.73 -25.01
CA MET A 448 -7.59 -7.31 -24.98
C MET A 448 -6.93 -6.89 -26.28
N VAL A 449 -7.22 -5.68 -26.71
CA VAL A 449 -6.56 -5.01 -27.83
C VAL A 449 -6.09 -3.65 -27.32
N TYR A 450 -4.81 -3.33 -27.45
CA TYR A 450 -4.21 -2.10 -26.93
C TYR A 450 -3.31 -1.44 -27.97
N ASN A 451 -3.52 -0.16 -28.24
CA ASN A 451 -2.65 0.64 -29.10
C ASN A 451 -1.64 1.43 -28.25
N MET A 452 -0.36 1.14 -28.45
CA MET A 452 0.75 1.67 -27.66
C MET A 452 1.01 3.17 -27.90
N GLN A 453 0.70 3.68 -29.09
CA GLN A 453 0.91 5.08 -29.46
C GLN A 453 -0.23 5.98 -28.93
N GLN A 454 -1.48 5.56 -29.11
CA GLN A 454 -2.65 6.34 -28.72
C GLN A 454 -3.06 6.17 -27.25
N ASN A 455 -2.48 5.20 -26.54
CA ASN A 455 -2.89 4.80 -25.17
C ASN A 455 -4.39 4.46 -25.07
N ARG A 456 -4.92 3.81 -26.12
CA ARG A 456 -6.31 3.37 -26.22
C ARG A 456 -6.36 1.86 -26.26
N GLY A 457 -7.40 1.27 -25.66
CA GLY A 457 -7.57 -0.17 -25.69
C GLY A 457 -9.01 -0.60 -25.49
N GLN A 458 -9.29 -1.85 -25.83
CA GLN A 458 -10.57 -2.50 -25.72
C GLN A 458 -10.38 -3.85 -25.01
N VAL A 459 -11.26 -4.16 -24.08
CA VAL A 459 -11.27 -5.42 -23.32
C VAL A 459 -12.64 -6.05 -23.43
N ILE A 460 -12.69 -7.33 -23.76
CA ILE A 460 -13.91 -8.14 -23.82
C ILE A 460 -14.05 -8.92 -22.51
N ALA A 461 -15.28 -8.98 -21.99
CA ALA A 461 -15.61 -9.56 -20.69
C ALA A 461 -14.67 -9.03 -19.59
N GLY A 462 -14.49 -7.71 -19.58
CA GLY A 462 -13.55 -7.05 -18.71
C GLY A 462 -14.06 -7.02 -17.26
N ARG A 463 -13.12 -7.03 -16.32
CA ARG A 463 -13.33 -6.67 -14.92
C ARG A 463 -12.20 -5.79 -14.40
N THR A 464 -12.53 -4.80 -13.58
CA THR A 464 -11.54 -3.96 -12.88
C THR A 464 -12.08 -3.49 -11.53
N GLU A 465 -11.18 -3.19 -10.61
CA GLU A 465 -11.48 -2.63 -9.30
C GLU A 465 -11.09 -1.15 -9.29
N ILE A 466 -11.99 -0.25 -8.89
CA ILE A 466 -11.67 1.18 -8.75
C ILE A 466 -12.21 1.66 -7.41
N ASP A 467 -11.33 2.26 -6.61
CA ASP A 467 -11.56 2.71 -5.23
C ASP A 467 -12.05 1.60 -4.27
N GLN A 468 -13.35 1.40 -4.17
CA GLN A 468 -14.02 0.41 -3.30
C GLN A 468 -15.08 -0.41 -4.05
N GLY A 469 -15.07 -0.38 -5.38
CA GLY A 469 -16.06 -1.11 -6.18
C GLY A 469 -15.49 -1.79 -7.41
N TYR A 470 -16.15 -2.87 -7.78
CA TYR A 470 -15.85 -3.73 -8.91
C TYR A 470 -16.76 -3.39 -10.08
N TYR A 471 -16.16 -3.25 -11.25
CA TYR A 471 -16.82 -2.96 -12.50
C TYR A 471 -16.62 -4.13 -13.44
N TYR A 472 -17.72 -4.63 -13.97
CA TYR A 472 -17.76 -5.69 -14.96
C TYR A 472 -18.43 -5.16 -16.23
N GLY A 473 -17.98 -5.62 -17.39
CA GLY A 473 -18.56 -5.22 -18.67
C GLY A 473 -18.30 -6.24 -19.76
N ALA A 474 -19.32 -6.52 -20.56
CA ALA A 474 -19.15 -7.33 -21.76
C ALA A 474 -18.10 -6.74 -22.70
N GLU A 475 -18.05 -5.40 -22.76
CA GLU A 475 -17.04 -4.65 -23.50
C GLU A 475 -16.62 -3.38 -22.74
N MET A 476 -15.32 -3.20 -22.54
CA MET A 476 -14.74 -1.99 -21.95
C MET A 476 -13.75 -1.33 -22.90
N GLN A 477 -13.97 -0.06 -23.23
CA GLN A 477 -13.10 0.73 -24.10
C GLN A 477 -12.46 1.88 -23.33
N ARG A 478 -11.13 1.96 -23.37
CA ARG A 478 -10.36 3.10 -22.88
C ARG A 478 -10.20 4.14 -24.00
N ILE A 479 -10.82 5.30 -23.82
CA ILE A 479 -10.79 6.40 -24.81
C ILE A 479 -9.61 7.35 -24.55
N THR A 480 -9.32 7.59 -23.27
CA THR A 480 -8.21 8.40 -22.76
C THR A 480 -7.69 7.78 -21.47
N PRO A 481 -6.52 8.19 -20.94
CA PRO A 481 -6.00 7.65 -19.69
C PRO A 481 -7.00 7.63 -18.51
N GLU A 482 -7.90 8.62 -18.42
CA GLU A 482 -8.89 8.75 -17.33
C GLU A 482 -10.32 8.26 -17.67
N VAL A 483 -10.62 7.88 -18.92
CA VAL A 483 -12.02 7.66 -19.36
C VAL A 483 -12.20 6.29 -19.99
N TYR A 484 -13.12 5.53 -19.40
CA TYR A 484 -13.56 4.23 -19.85
C TYR A 484 -15.05 4.28 -20.25
N HIS A 485 -15.39 3.68 -21.37
CA HIS A 485 -16.76 3.37 -21.75
C HIS A 485 -16.99 1.87 -21.52
N VAL A 486 -18.06 1.54 -20.79
CA VAL A 486 -18.42 0.16 -20.47
C VAL A 486 -19.80 -0.11 -21.06
N HIS A 487 -19.89 -1.14 -21.89
CA HIS A 487 -21.11 -1.62 -22.50
C HIS A 487 -21.56 -2.91 -21.82
N ASP A 488 -22.87 -3.01 -21.57
CA ASP A 488 -23.53 -4.14 -20.91
C ASP A 488 -22.74 -4.64 -19.70
N GLY A 489 -22.72 -3.80 -18.67
CA GLY A 489 -21.91 -4.03 -17.49
C GLY A 489 -22.66 -3.79 -16.19
N TYR A 490 -22.05 -4.19 -15.10
CA TYR A 490 -22.56 -3.94 -13.76
C TYR A 490 -21.49 -3.42 -12.81
N TYR A 491 -21.95 -2.66 -11.83
CA TYR A 491 -21.16 -2.14 -10.72
C TYR A 491 -21.61 -2.76 -9.40
N THR A 492 -20.67 -3.21 -8.58
CA THR A 492 -20.93 -3.75 -7.23
C THR A 492 -19.78 -3.40 -6.29
N THR A 493 -20.00 -3.40 -4.98
CA THR A 493 -18.88 -3.40 -4.01
C THR A 493 -18.65 -4.79 -3.43
N CYS A 494 -19.28 -5.81 -4.00
CA CYS A 494 -19.07 -7.20 -3.67
C CYS A 494 -17.91 -7.76 -4.48
N ASP A 495 -16.95 -8.38 -3.80
CA ASP A 495 -15.79 -9.01 -4.43
C ASP A 495 -16.09 -10.38 -5.06
N ILE A 496 -17.33 -10.90 -4.89
CA ILE A 496 -17.80 -12.14 -5.52
C ILE A 496 -18.07 -11.88 -7.01
N PRO A 497 -17.35 -12.53 -7.95
CA PRO A 497 -17.43 -12.18 -9.37
C PRO A 497 -18.71 -12.64 -10.07
N ASP A 498 -19.13 -13.89 -9.88
CA ASP A 498 -20.18 -14.51 -10.70
C ASP A 498 -21.59 -14.17 -10.22
N HIS A 499 -21.79 -14.10 -8.90
CA HIS A 499 -23.07 -13.83 -8.26
C HIS A 499 -22.88 -12.86 -7.09
N PRO A 500 -22.56 -11.58 -7.36
CA PRO A 500 -22.48 -10.58 -6.31
C PRO A 500 -23.84 -10.43 -5.61
N HIS A 501 -23.81 -10.26 -4.28
CA HIS A 501 -25.03 -10.16 -3.48
C HIS A 501 -25.99 -9.04 -3.97
N TYR A 502 -25.44 -7.99 -4.56
CA TYR A 502 -26.19 -6.96 -5.26
C TYR A 502 -25.31 -6.32 -6.35
N TYR A 503 -25.93 -5.73 -7.38
CA TYR A 503 -25.22 -4.98 -8.41
C TYR A 503 -26.14 -4.00 -9.15
N PHE A 504 -25.54 -2.97 -9.74
CA PHE A 504 -26.21 -2.01 -10.60
C PHE A 504 -25.85 -2.30 -12.05
N TYR A 505 -26.76 -2.90 -12.79
CA TYR A 505 -26.60 -3.19 -14.22
C TYR A 505 -26.94 -1.96 -15.08
N SER A 506 -26.19 -1.74 -16.15
CA SER A 506 -26.46 -0.71 -17.15
C SER A 506 -25.91 -1.09 -18.52
N THR A 507 -26.69 -0.83 -19.57
CA THR A 507 -26.27 -1.05 -20.97
C THR A 507 -25.17 -0.10 -21.43
N ARG A 508 -25.08 1.09 -20.83
CA ARG A 508 -24.07 2.11 -21.15
C ARG A 508 -23.58 2.77 -19.88
N MET A 509 -22.29 2.66 -19.59
CA MET A 509 -21.65 3.37 -18.49
C MET A 509 -20.43 4.14 -19.00
N LYS A 510 -20.27 5.36 -18.52
CA LYS A 510 -19.08 6.17 -18.70
C LYS A 510 -18.41 6.33 -17.34
N LEU A 511 -17.25 5.71 -17.22
CA LEU A 511 -16.40 5.70 -16.05
C LEU A 511 -15.30 6.75 -16.24
N ILE A 512 -15.23 7.72 -15.33
CA ILE A 512 -14.16 8.71 -15.30
C ILE A 512 -13.38 8.49 -14.01
N THR A 513 -12.19 7.90 -14.13
CA THR A 513 -11.34 7.49 -13.02
C THR A 513 -11.12 8.64 -12.05
N ASN A 514 -11.25 8.36 -10.75
CA ASN A 514 -11.11 9.35 -9.68
C ASN A 514 -12.08 10.54 -9.77
N LYS A 515 -13.19 10.47 -10.53
CA LYS A 515 -14.16 11.59 -10.63
C LYS A 515 -15.60 11.12 -10.41
N LEU A 516 -16.18 10.38 -11.36
CA LEU A 516 -17.58 9.94 -11.33
C LEU A 516 -17.86 8.86 -12.38
N VAL A 517 -18.94 8.11 -12.18
CA VAL A 517 -19.53 7.15 -13.12
C VAL A 517 -20.91 7.65 -13.53
N ILE A 518 -21.20 7.64 -14.82
CA ILE A 518 -22.53 7.95 -15.38
C ILE A 518 -23.06 6.68 -16.02
N ALA A 519 -24.22 6.21 -15.61
CA ALA A 519 -24.84 4.99 -16.12
C ALA A 519 -26.27 5.26 -16.60
N LYS A 520 -26.69 4.66 -17.72
CA LYS A 520 -28.05 4.81 -18.27
C LYS A 520 -28.49 3.62 -19.15
N PRO A 521 -29.73 3.11 -18.99
CA PRO A 521 -30.50 3.12 -17.74
C PRO A 521 -29.81 2.26 -16.67
N VAL A 522 -30.14 2.46 -15.40
CA VAL A 522 -29.58 1.68 -14.27
C VAL A 522 -30.66 0.79 -13.68
N VAL A 523 -30.34 -0.50 -13.54
CA VAL A 523 -31.20 -1.49 -12.89
C VAL A 523 -30.48 -2.05 -11.66
N LEU A 524 -31.07 -1.91 -10.48
CA LEU A 524 -30.56 -2.51 -9.26
C LEU A 524 -31.03 -3.97 -9.19
N TYR A 525 -30.08 -4.88 -9.06
CA TYR A 525 -30.29 -6.29 -8.77
C TYR A 525 -29.86 -6.61 -7.33
N ILE A 526 -30.65 -7.42 -6.63
CA ILE A 526 -30.27 -8.03 -5.35
C ILE A 526 -30.51 -9.53 -5.48
N ALA A 527 -29.48 -10.34 -5.24
CA ALA A 527 -29.51 -11.80 -5.47
C ALA A 527 -30.10 -12.16 -6.86
N ASP A 528 -29.62 -11.49 -7.92
CA ASP A 528 -30.08 -11.63 -9.31
C ASP A 528 -31.56 -11.30 -9.57
N VAL A 529 -32.26 -10.67 -8.62
CA VAL A 529 -33.63 -10.17 -8.81
C VAL A 529 -33.63 -8.66 -9.06
N PRO A 530 -34.21 -8.17 -10.18
CA PRO A 530 -34.30 -6.73 -10.45
C PRO A 530 -35.32 -6.07 -9.50
N LEU A 531 -34.87 -5.11 -8.70
CA LEU A 531 -35.69 -4.43 -7.68
C LEU A 531 -36.12 -3.02 -8.09
N ALA A 532 -35.26 -2.27 -8.78
CA ALA A 532 -35.52 -0.87 -9.13
C ALA A 532 -34.86 -0.48 -10.45
N ILE A 533 -35.50 0.42 -11.20
CA ILE A 533 -35.01 0.97 -12.47
C ILE A 533 -34.93 2.49 -12.36
N LEU A 534 -33.79 3.06 -12.73
CA LEU A 534 -33.55 4.49 -12.83
C LEU A 534 -33.21 4.84 -14.30
N PRO A 535 -33.73 5.95 -14.85
CA PRO A 535 -33.43 6.35 -16.22
C PRO A 535 -31.95 6.68 -16.43
N PHE A 536 -31.28 7.18 -15.40
CA PHE A 536 -29.83 7.34 -15.32
C PHE A 536 -29.41 7.46 -13.84
N ALA A 537 -28.15 7.17 -13.54
CA ALA A 537 -27.54 7.47 -12.24
C ALA A 537 -26.13 8.03 -12.42
N VAL A 538 -25.71 8.88 -11.49
CA VAL A 538 -24.36 9.44 -11.42
C VAL A 538 -23.77 9.09 -10.05
N PHE A 539 -22.73 8.25 -10.04
CA PHE A 539 -22.05 7.80 -8.83
C PHE A 539 -20.70 8.52 -8.71
N PRO A 540 -20.48 9.37 -7.69
CA PRO A 540 -19.16 9.96 -7.46
C PRO A 540 -18.17 8.89 -6.98
N GLN A 541 -16.96 8.89 -7.52
CA GLN A 541 -15.93 7.91 -7.13
C GLN A 541 -15.02 8.41 -6.01
N GLN A 542 -14.82 9.72 -5.89
CA GLN A 542 -13.92 10.28 -4.88
C GLN A 542 -14.48 10.12 -3.45
N LYS A 543 -13.57 9.77 -2.53
CA LYS A 543 -13.81 9.82 -1.09
C LYS A 543 -14.02 11.27 -0.64
N GLY A 544 -15.05 11.52 0.19
CA GLY A 544 -15.27 12.80 0.85
C GLY A 544 -16.58 13.50 0.49
N ARG A 545 -16.66 14.78 0.86
CA ARG A 545 -17.89 15.58 0.85
C ARG A 545 -18.27 16.05 -0.56
N ARG A 546 -19.39 15.57 -1.12
CA ARG A 546 -19.88 15.98 -2.46
C ARG A 546 -21.39 16.05 -2.56
N SER A 547 -21.89 17.00 -3.35
CA SER A 547 -23.32 17.20 -3.57
C SER A 547 -23.96 16.03 -4.34
N GLY A 548 -25.17 15.62 -3.95
CA GLY A 548 -25.88 14.52 -4.58
C GLY A 548 -27.24 14.21 -3.94
N PHE A 549 -28.05 13.42 -4.64
CA PHE A 549 -29.32 12.92 -4.10
C PHE A 549 -29.07 11.83 -3.06
N LEU A 550 -29.89 11.84 -2.02
CA LEU A 550 -29.92 10.85 -0.96
C LEU A 550 -31.10 9.92 -1.22
N MET A 551 -30.82 8.62 -1.28
CA MET A 551 -31.86 7.64 -1.59
C MET A 551 -32.78 7.43 -0.38
N PRO A 552 -34.10 7.36 -0.58
CA PRO A 552 -35.00 7.01 0.49
C PRO A 552 -34.81 5.55 0.92
N ALA A 553 -35.04 5.29 2.20
CA ALA A 553 -35.16 3.98 2.78
C ALA A 553 -36.63 3.68 3.12
N TYR A 554 -37.04 2.44 2.85
CA TYR A 554 -38.31 1.93 3.32
C TYR A 554 -38.21 1.58 4.80
N ASP A 555 -39.17 2.07 5.59
CA ASP A 555 -39.32 1.74 7.01
C ASP A 555 -40.79 1.39 7.29
N TYR A 556 -40.98 0.38 8.13
CA TYR A 556 -42.31 -0.02 8.59
C TYR A 556 -42.37 -0.04 10.10
N LYS A 557 -43.37 0.66 10.63
CA LYS A 557 -43.66 0.72 12.06
C LYS A 557 -45.17 0.77 12.27
N LYS A 558 -45.72 -0.12 13.09
CA LYS A 558 -47.18 -0.25 13.28
C LYS A 558 -47.93 1.06 13.62
N SER A 559 -47.31 2.05 14.30
CA SER A 559 -47.93 3.37 14.58
C SER A 559 -47.87 4.37 13.43
N GLU A 560 -46.92 4.18 12.51
CA GLU A 560 -46.63 5.09 11.40
C GLU A 560 -47.03 4.49 10.04
N GLY A 561 -47.32 3.19 10.00
CA GLY A 561 -47.58 2.45 8.77
C GLY A 561 -46.30 2.17 8.01
N ARG A 562 -46.46 2.13 6.68
CA ARG A 562 -45.34 2.17 5.74
C ARG A 562 -44.81 3.59 5.68
N SER A 563 -43.51 3.75 5.54
CA SER A 563 -42.90 5.08 5.46
C SER A 563 -41.71 5.04 4.52
N LEU A 564 -41.55 6.14 3.78
CA LEU A 564 -40.43 6.36 2.90
C LEU A 564 -39.60 7.50 3.50
N LYS A 565 -38.47 7.17 4.11
CA LYS A 565 -37.67 8.11 4.90
C LYS A 565 -36.34 8.38 4.23
N GLY A 566 -35.83 9.60 4.26
CA GLY A 566 -34.47 9.89 3.80
C GLY A 566 -34.33 10.43 2.39
N LEU A 567 -35.43 10.57 1.62
CA LEU A 567 -35.38 11.21 0.31
C LEU A 567 -34.86 12.64 0.48
N GLY A 568 -33.75 12.98 -0.15
CA GLY A 568 -33.15 14.27 0.08
C GLY A 568 -32.07 14.67 -0.91
N TYR A 569 -31.49 15.83 -0.67
CA TYR A 569 -30.34 16.33 -1.39
C TYR A 569 -29.28 16.78 -0.39
N TYR A 570 -28.07 16.27 -0.57
CA TYR A 570 -26.89 16.73 0.12
C TYR A 570 -26.18 17.76 -0.74
N TRP A 571 -25.81 18.89 -0.17
CA TRP A 571 -25.21 20.03 -0.84
C TRP A 571 -23.87 20.38 -0.19
N ALA A 572 -22.78 19.99 -0.83
CA ALA A 572 -21.43 20.42 -0.48
C ALA A 572 -21.20 21.81 -1.10
N ILE A 573 -21.37 22.87 -0.30
CA ILE A 573 -21.36 24.26 -0.79
C ILE A 573 -19.91 24.68 -1.12
N ASN A 574 -18.98 24.41 -0.20
CA ASN A 574 -17.54 24.64 -0.34
C ASN A 574 -16.78 23.73 0.66
N ASP A 575 -15.50 23.97 0.93
CA ASP A 575 -14.69 23.17 1.88
C ASP A 575 -14.99 23.45 3.36
N TYR A 576 -15.77 24.47 3.67
CA TYR A 576 -16.10 24.86 5.05
C TYR A 576 -17.57 24.65 5.42
N MET A 577 -18.46 24.43 4.46
CA MET A 577 -19.91 24.42 4.69
C MET A 577 -20.63 23.33 3.88
N ASP A 578 -21.63 22.72 4.50
CA ASP A 578 -22.54 21.79 3.82
C ASP A 578 -23.98 21.89 4.33
N GLY A 579 -24.90 21.49 3.45
CA GLY A 579 -26.33 21.44 3.70
C GLY A 579 -26.89 20.07 3.38
N LYS A 580 -27.95 19.68 4.09
CA LYS A 580 -28.72 18.47 3.87
C LYS A 580 -30.19 18.79 4.02
N LEU A 581 -30.98 18.54 2.99
CA LEU A 581 -32.43 18.65 3.04
C LEU A 581 -33.04 17.27 2.81
N ILE A 582 -33.92 16.83 3.70
CA ILE A 582 -34.55 15.50 3.68
C ILE A 582 -36.06 15.66 3.84
N VAL A 583 -36.82 14.83 3.13
CA VAL A 583 -38.26 14.67 3.28
C VAL A 583 -38.55 13.21 3.63
N ASP A 584 -39.30 13.00 4.70
CA ASP A 584 -39.90 11.71 5.02
C ASP A 584 -41.39 11.73 4.76
N PHE A 585 -41.91 10.65 4.19
CA PHE A 585 -43.33 10.40 4.02
C PHE A 585 -43.80 9.29 4.95
N TYR A 586 -44.94 9.50 5.61
CA TYR A 586 -45.58 8.55 6.52
C TYR A 586 -46.98 8.20 6.00
N ASP A 587 -47.23 6.94 5.68
CA ASP A 587 -48.49 6.45 5.09
C ASP A 587 -49.67 6.62 6.05
N ASN A 588 -49.64 6.00 7.25
CA ASN A 588 -50.77 6.05 8.18
C ASN A 588 -51.01 7.43 8.81
N ARG A 589 -50.04 8.34 8.74
CA ARG A 589 -50.19 9.73 9.21
C ARG A 589 -50.54 10.70 8.08
N GLU A 590 -50.38 10.26 6.83
CA GLU A 590 -50.46 11.11 5.63
C GLU A 590 -49.58 12.37 5.71
N ASP A 591 -48.47 12.32 6.45
CA ASP A 591 -47.67 13.50 6.78
C ASP A 591 -46.31 13.50 6.07
N PHE A 592 -45.83 14.70 5.77
CA PHE A 592 -44.47 14.96 5.30
C PHE A 592 -43.65 15.64 6.39
N LEU A 593 -42.52 15.03 6.76
CA LEU A 593 -41.55 15.63 7.67
C LEU A 593 -40.36 16.16 6.87
N TYR A 594 -40.24 17.47 6.83
CA TYR A 594 -39.09 18.17 6.25
C TYR A 594 -38.01 18.30 7.31
N ARG A 595 -36.77 17.95 6.98
CA ARG A 595 -35.60 18.10 7.85
C ARG A 595 -34.48 18.80 7.11
N GLY A 596 -34.03 19.92 7.65
CA GLY A 596 -32.85 20.64 7.19
C GLY A 596 -31.71 20.47 8.19
N ARG A 597 -30.49 20.28 7.68
CA ARG A 597 -29.26 20.41 8.46
C ARG A 597 -28.25 21.23 7.67
N PHE A 598 -27.56 22.11 8.36
CA PHE A 598 -26.51 22.96 7.82
C PHE A 598 -25.32 22.87 8.76
N ASN A 599 -24.16 22.48 8.27
CA ASN A 599 -22.93 22.38 9.04
C ASN A 599 -21.90 23.38 8.50
N TYR A 600 -21.08 23.92 9.40
CA TYR A 600 -19.96 24.78 9.01
C TYR A 600 -18.76 24.54 9.93
N LYS A 601 -17.55 24.56 9.38
CA LYS A 601 -16.27 24.38 10.09
C LYS A 601 -15.13 25.09 9.36
N ILE A 602 -14.43 25.98 10.05
CA ILE A 602 -13.24 26.71 9.60
C ILE A 602 -12.15 26.50 10.66
N ARG A 603 -11.29 25.49 10.44
CA ARG A 603 -10.19 25.09 11.36
C ARG A 603 -10.66 25.07 12.82
N ASP A 604 -9.90 25.70 13.72
CA ASP A 604 -10.20 25.85 15.15
C ASP A 604 -10.89 27.18 15.48
N VAL A 605 -11.19 27.99 14.46
CA VAL A 605 -11.77 29.33 14.60
C VAL A 605 -13.27 29.24 14.76
N LEU A 606 -13.97 28.58 13.84
CA LEU A 606 -15.43 28.60 13.78
C LEU A 606 -15.94 27.21 13.43
N ASN A 607 -16.83 26.65 14.24
CA ASN A 607 -17.55 25.45 13.86
C ASN A 607 -18.96 25.42 14.44
N GLY A 608 -19.82 24.61 13.84
CA GLY A 608 -21.18 24.43 14.33
C GLY A 608 -22.11 23.74 13.36
N SER A 609 -23.33 23.55 13.83
CA SER A 609 -24.41 22.97 13.04
C SER A 609 -25.72 23.62 13.43
N PHE A 610 -26.59 23.78 12.44
CA PHE A 610 -27.97 24.17 12.58
C PHE A 610 -28.82 23.06 11.98
N SER A 611 -29.85 22.63 12.69
CA SER A 611 -30.78 21.63 12.21
C SER A 611 -32.19 22.02 12.60
N GLY A 612 -33.15 21.68 11.76
CA GLY A 612 -34.54 21.90 12.06
C GLY A 612 -35.43 20.93 11.32
N SER A 613 -36.56 20.62 11.93
CA SER A 613 -37.60 19.81 11.32
C SER A 613 -38.93 20.55 11.35
N LEU A 614 -39.75 20.30 10.32
CA LEU A 614 -41.05 20.92 10.13
C LEU A 614 -42.03 19.89 9.58
N THR A 615 -43.25 19.87 10.11
CA THR A 615 -44.36 19.09 9.58
C THR A 615 -45.67 19.86 9.78
N PRO A 616 -46.65 19.76 8.88
CA PRO A 616 -48.00 20.28 9.13
C PRO A 616 -48.59 19.71 10.43
N ASP A 617 -49.34 20.52 11.19
CA ASP A 617 -50.09 20.02 12.36
C ASP A 617 -51.53 19.69 11.96
N ARG A 618 -51.86 18.40 11.91
CA ARG A 618 -53.24 17.95 11.66
C ARG A 618 -54.10 17.86 12.91
N THR A 619 -53.53 18.04 14.09
CA THR A 619 -54.26 17.96 15.37
C THR A 619 -54.79 19.31 15.86
N GLY A 620 -54.31 20.41 15.30
CA GLY A 620 -54.72 21.78 15.64
C GLY A 620 -54.24 22.29 17.01
N ASN A 621 -53.48 21.49 17.75
CA ASN A 621 -53.08 21.81 19.13
C ASN A 621 -51.84 22.70 19.23
N SER A 622 -51.01 22.79 18.18
CA SER A 622 -49.71 23.49 18.20
C SER A 622 -49.57 24.59 17.12
N GLY A 623 -50.68 25.03 16.51
CA GLY A 623 -50.70 25.96 15.37
C GLY A 623 -50.76 25.22 14.03
N PRO A 624 -50.48 25.88 12.89
CA PRO A 624 -50.54 25.23 11.57
C PRO A 624 -49.39 24.25 11.29
N TYR A 625 -48.28 24.35 12.03
CA TYR A 625 -47.09 23.52 11.85
C TYR A 625 -46.48 23.12 13.19
N ARG A 626 -45.98 21.88 13.27
CA ARG A 626 -45.12 21.40 14.36
C ARG A 626 -43.67 21.49 13.91
N TRP A 627 -42.79 22.04 14.76
CA TRP A 627 -41.40 22.27 14.40
C TRP A 627 -40.45 22.05 15.58
N ASP A 628 -39.21 21.70 15.27
CA ASP A 628 -38.08 21.71 16.18
C ASP A 628 -36.86 22.34 15.52
N ILE A 629 -36.04 23.02 16.31
CA ILE A 629 -34.77 23.61 15.87
C ILE A 629 -33.71 23.25 16.89
N ALA A 630 -32.57 22.75 16.43
CA ALA A 630 -31.39 22.56 17.26
C ALA A 630 -30.18 23.24 16.61
N PHE A 631 -29.38 23.92 17.42
CA PHE A 631 -28.17 24.58 16.97
C PHE A 631 -27.01 24.29 17.92
N ASN A 632 -25.80 24.27 17.37
CA ASN A 632 -24.54 24.29 18.09
C ASN A 632 -23.58 25.22 17.36
N HIS A 633 -22.89 26.08 18.09
CA HIS A 633 -21.97 27.08 17.56
C HIS A 633 -20.80 27.23 18.53
N ASN A 634 -19.58 27.13 18.01
CA ASN A 634 -18.36 27.43 18.74
C ASN A 634 -17.48 28.30 17.83
N HIS A 635 -17.14 29.49 18.30
CA HIS A 635 -16.33 30.45 17.57
C HIS A 635 -15.28 31.04 18.51
N THR A 636 -14.03 30.71 18.27
CA THR A 636 -12.86 31.35 18.87
C THR A 636 -12.47 32.52 17.96
N VAL A 637 -12.98 33.73 18.25
CA VAL A 637 -12.69 34.93 17.46
C VAL A 637 -11.19 35.26 17.52
N ASP A 638 -10.61 35.12 18.71
CA ASP A 638 -9.18 35.21 18.99
C ASP A 638 -8.89 34.35 20.26
N PRO A 639 -7.63 34.06 20.66
CA PRO A 639 -7.32 33.24 21.85
C PRO A 639 -7.92 33.73 23.18
N THR A 640 -8.41 34.96 23.19
CA THR A 640 -8.95 35.68 24.34
C THR A 640 -10.47 35.83 24.27
N MET A 641 -11.08 35.68 23.09
CA MET A 641 -12.51 35.85 22.86
C MET A 641 -13.16 34.61 22.25
N SER A 642 -14.19 34.08 22.91
CA SER A 642 -14.95 32.94 22.39
C SER A 642 -16.46 33.14 22.53
N ILE A 643 -17.20 32.68 21.53
CA ILE A 643 -18.66 32.62 21.48
C ILE A 643 -19.04 31.16 21.38
N ARG A 644 -19.80 30.66 22.35
CA ARG A 644 -20.27 29.28 22.40
C ARG A 644 -21.77 29.27 22.63
N GLY A 645 -22.51 28.59 21.78
CA GLY A 645 -23.95 28.46 21.94
C GLY A 645 -24.41 27.07 21.56
N SER A 646 -25.34 26.53 22.33
CA SER A 646 -26.01 25.29 21.99
C SER A 646 -27.45 25.38 22.43
N GLY A 647 -28.37 24.83 21.65
CA GLY A 647 -29.77 24.91 22.00
C GLY A 647 -30.66 23.98 21.23
N GLN A 648 -31.83 23.79 21.81
CA GLN A 648 -32.94 23.10 21.21
C GLN A 648 -34.23 23.84 21.57
N LEU A 649 -35.01 24.16 20.55
CA LEU A 649 -36.30 24.80 20.61
C LEU A 649 -37.33 23.89 19.94
N SER A 650 -38.56 23.92 20.43
CA SER A 650 -39.65 23.13 19.87
C SER A 650 -40.95 23.88 20.02
N GLY A 651 -41.72 23.92 18.93
CA GLY A 651 -43.09 24.44 18.91
C GLY A 651 -44.07 23.57 19.71
N ASP A 652 -43.75 22.28 19.87
CA ASP A 652 -44.59 21.30 20.54
C ASP A 652 -43.79 20.47 21.56
N ALA A 653 -44.39 20.19 22.72
CA ALA A 653 -43.81 19.39 23.79
C ALA A 653 -43.64 17.90 23.42
N ASN A 654 -44.44 17.38 22.49
CA ASN A 654 -44.40 15.98 22.08
C ASN A 654 -43.64 15.73 20.77
N PHE A 655 -43.14 16.77 20.08
CA PHE A 655 -42.44 16.65 18.80
C PHE A 655 -41.36 15.57 18.82
N GLY A 656 -40.46 15.66 19.80
CA GLY A 656 -39.36 14.70 19.95
C GLY A 656 -39.85 13.28 20.24
N ARG A 657 -40.94 13.10 21.00
CA ARG A 657 -41.53 11.78 21.30
C ARG A 657 -42.11 11.09 20.06
N ASP A 658 -42.61 11.87 19.12
CA ASP A 658 -43.36 11.40 17.96
C ASP A 658 -42.50 11.18 16.71
N TYR A 659 -41.46 11.99 16.51
CA TYR A 659 -40.64 12.01 15.27
C TYR A 659 -39.17 11.61 15.47
N TYR A 660 -38.60 11.78 16.67
CA TYR A 660 -37.21 11.38 16.86
C TYR A 660 -37.06 9.87 16.93
N GLN A 661 -36.01 9.37 16.30
CA GLN A 661 -35.71 7.95 16.27
C GLN A 661 -35.02 7.47 17.57
N GLU A 662 -34.28 8.36 18.23
CA GLU A 662 -33.52 8.03 19.44
C GLU A 662 -34.36 8.10 20.73
N GLN A 663 -34.27 7.05 21.54
CA GLN A 663 -34.98 6.99 22.82
C GLN A 663 -34.55 8.11 23.79
N SER A 664 -33.25 8.40 23.88
CA SER A 664 -32.73 9.50 24.72
C SER A 664 -33.35 10.84 24.33
N ALA A 665 -33.50 11.10 23.03
CA ALA A 665 -34.13 12.30 22.50
C ALA A 665 -35.65 12.32 22.75
N ARG A 666 -36.33 11.16 22.68
CA ARG A 666 -37.77 11.02 22.99
C ARG A 666 -38.10 11.19 24.48
N LEU A 667 -37.21 10.78 25.37
CA LEU A 667 -37.40 10.84 26.83
C LEU A 667 -37.04 12.20 27.44
N LYS A 668 -36.59 13.15 26.62
CA LYS A 668 -36.17 14.48 27.07
C LYS A 668 -37.37 15.22 27.68
N LYS A 669 -37.24 15.63 28.95
CA LYS A 669 -38.28 16.32 29.73
C LYS A 669 -38.13 17.84 29.72
N GLU A 670 -36.97 18.34 29.34
CA GLU A 670 -36.65 19.77 29.36
C GLU A 670 -35.81 20.17 28.16
N LEU A 671 -36.03 21.38 27.66
CA LEU A 671 -35.23 22.01 26.61
C LEU A 671 -34.39 23.11 27.23
N ARG A 672 -33.10 23.13 26.86
CA ARG A 672 -32.12 24.13 27.27
C ARG A 672 -31.45 24.67 26.04
N SER A 673 -31.40 25.99 25.96
CA SER A 673 -30.63 26.73 24.97
C SER A 673 -29.80 27.79 25.69
N ASN A 674 -28.55 27.93 25.31
CA ASN A 674 -27.66 28.94 25.84
C ASN A 674 -26.75 29.50 24.75
N MET A 675 -26.30 30.73 24.96
CA MET A 675 -25.24 31.33 24.17
C MET A 675 -24.42 32.22 25.09
N THR A 676 -23.12 31.92 25.16
CA THR A 676 -22.15 32.54 26.04
C THR A 676 -21.05 33.17 25.21
N LEU A 677 -20.86 34.47 25.41
CA LEU A 677 -19.68 35.20 24.99
C LEU A 677 -18.71 35.29 26.16
N THR A 678 -17.42 35.01 25.95
CA THR A 678 -16.36 35.18 26.94
C THR A 678 -15.23 35.99 26.33
N LYS A 679 -14.75 37.02 27.04
CA LYS A 679 -13.55 37.79 26.69
C LYS A 679 -12.58 37.80 27.87
N ARG A 680 -11.33 37.43 27.63
CA ARG A 680 -10.19 37.61 28.53
C ARG A 680 -9.37 38.79 28.00
N PHE A 681 -8.81 39.59 28.88
CA PHE A 681 -7.99 40.73 28.48
C PHE A 681 -6.51 40.35 28.64
N GLU A 682 -5.75 40.30 27.54
CA GLU A 682 -4.35 39.85 27.55
C GLU A 682 -3.50 40.65 28.53
N ASN A 683 -2.53 39.97 29.15
CA ASN A 683 -1.62 40.56 30.13
C ASN A 683 -2.31 41.24 31.33
N THR A 684 -3.59 40.96 31.56
CA THR A 684 -4.33 41.46 32.72
C THR A 684 -5.08 40.32 33.42
N PRO A 685 -5.41 40.46 34.71
CA PRO A 685 -6.22 39.48 35.42
C PRO A 685 -7.73 39.57 35.09
N TYR A 686 -8.14 40.38 34.11
CA TYR A 686 -9.54 40.68 33.85
C TYR A 686 -10.15 39.73 32.82
N SER A 687 -11.40 39.34 33.07
CA SER A 687 -12.23 38.61 32.13
C SER A 687 -13.69 39.00 32.29
N THR A 688 -14.44 38.93 31.21
CA THR A 688 -15.88 39.15 31.20
C THR A 688 -16.59 38.04 30.44
N ASN A 689 -17.83 37.75 30.83
CA ASN A 689 -18.71 36.88 30.08
C ASN A 689 -20.10 37.52 29.97
N ALA A 690 -20.79 37.22 28.88
CA ALA A 690 -22.20 37.53 28.70
C ALA A 690 -22.92 36.24 28.34
N ASN A 691 -24.05 35.94 28.98
CA ASN A 691 -24.81 34.72 28.71
C ASN A 691 -26.30 35.06 28.48
N VAL A 692 -26.87 34.47 27.44
CA VAL A 692 -28.30 34.43 27.18
C VAL A 692 -28.76 33.00 27.16
N GLY A 693 -30.00 32.73 27.53
CA GLY A 693 -30.50 31.37 27.56
C GLY A 693 -32.00 31.24 27.64
N TYR A 694 -32.47 30.05 27.33
CA TYR A 694 -33.86 29.67 27.39
C TYR A 694 -33.99 28.26 27.96
N TYR A 695 -34.83 28.15 28.99
CA TYR A 695 -35.22 26.89 29.62
C TYR A 695 -36.71 26.68 29.39
N LYS A 696 -37.12 25.46 29.02
CA LYS A 696 -38.53 25.06 28.92
C LYS A 696 -38.72 23.66 29.49
N ASN A 697 -39.68 23.51 30.41
CA ASN A 697 -40.09 22.22 30.94
C ASN A 697 -41.24 21.65 30.10
N LEU A 698 -41.01 20.53 29.42
CA LEU A 698 -41.98 19.90 28.52
C LEU A 698 -43.09 19.12 29.26
N GLN A 699 -42.95 18.92 30.58
CA GLN A 699 -43.93 18.17 31.36
C GLN A 699 -45.08 19.04 31.89
N VAL A 700 -44.86 20.35 32.04
CA VAL A 700 -45.83 21.26 32.68
C VAL A 700 -47.18 21.25 31.96
N GLY A 701 -47.19 21.22 30.62
CA GLY A 701 -48.40 21.18 29.83
C GLY A 701 -49.31 19.98 30.13
N GLN A 702 -48.76 18.83 30.55
CA GLN A 702 -49.57 17.67 30.97
C GLN A 702 -50.04 17.81 32.43
N THR A 703 -49.21 18.38 33.31
CA THR A 703 -49.54 18.54 34.73
C THR A 703 -50.68 19.54 34.95
N ILE A 704 -50.71 20.64 34.17
CA ILE A 704 -51.74 21.68 34.33
C ILE A 704 -53.13 21.26 33.84
N LEU A 705 -53.25 20.13 33.13
CA LEU A 705 -54.54 19.53 32.77
C LEU A 705 -55.21 18.85 33.97
N LEU A 706 -54.47 18.58 35.04
CA LEU A 706 -54.98 18.04 36.30
C LEU A 706 -55.25 19.18 37.28
N GLU A 707 -56.37 19.10 38.00
CA GLU A 707 -56.68 20.06 39.06
C GLU A 707 -55.63 20.01 40.19
N PRO A 708 -55.13 21.15 40.69
CA PRO A 708 -54.21 21.17 41.81
C PRO A 708 -54.89 20.65 43.08
N THR A 709 -54.14 20.00 43.96
CA THR A 709 -54.68 19.48 45.23
C THR A 709 -54.60 20.48 46.39
N ARG A 710 -53.88 21.60 46.21
CA ARG A 710 -53.69 22.67 47.20
C ARG A 710 -53.22 23.95 46.54
N ALA A 711 -53.58 25.09 47.12
CA ALA A 711 -53.06 26.40 46.74
C ALA A 711 -51.57 26.55 47.09
N GLY A 712 -50.85 27.39 46.33
CA GLY A 712 -49.44 27.71 46.55
C GLY A 712 -48.44 26.75 45.88
N THR A 713 -48.90 25.70 45.19
CA THR A 713 -48.04 24.86 44.33
C THR A 713 -47.59 25.68 43.12
N LYS A 714 -46.27 25.70 42.85
CA LYS A 714 -45.66 26.43 41.72
C LYS A 714 -45.01 25.47 40.73
N LEU A 715 -45.29 25.64 39.44
CA LEU A 715 -44.73 24.87 38.32
C LEU A 715 -44.04 25.81 37.33
N THR A 716 -42.71 25.78 37.26
CA THR A 716 -41.96 26.61 36.30
C THR A 716 -42.06 26.02 34.90
N GLU A 717 -42.73 26.75 34.00
CA GLU A 717 -42.89 26.39 32.59
C GLU A 717 -41.63 26.74 31.80
N SER A 718 -41.14 27.97 31.95
CA SER A 718 -39.97 28.44 31.21
C SER A 718 -39.21 29.52 31.96
N THR A 719 -37.89 29.59 31.74
CA THR A 719 -37.06 30.69 32.20
C THR A 719 -36.28 31.26 31.03
N ILE A 720 -36.45 32.56 30.78
CA ILE A 720 -35.68 33.31 29.79
C ILE A 720 -34.57 34.03 30.55
N THR A 721 -33.33 33.70 30.24
CA THR A 721 -32.14 34.40 30.72
C THR A 721 -31.79 35.45 29.67
N LEU A 722 -32.12 36.70 29.96
CA LEU A 722 -31.66 37.86 29.18
C LEU A 722 -30.19 38.12 29.51
N PRO A 723 -29.44 38.93 28.72
CA PRO A 723 -27.99 39.02 28.87
C PRO A 723 -27.56 39.20 30.33
N THR A 724 -26.98 38.15 30.91
CA THR A 724 -26.34 38.18 32.21
C THR A 724 -24.88 38.50 32.00
N PHE A 725 -24.33 39.45 32.75
CA PHE A 725 -22.95 39.88 32.61
C PHE A 725 -22.13 39.44 33.81
N GLY A 726 -21.03 38.75 33.56
CA GLY A 726 -20.00 38.46 34.55
C GLY A 726 -18.77 39.31 34.29
N PHE A 727 -18.21 39.91 35.34
CA PHE A 727 -16.86 40.46 35.35
C PHE A 727 -16.05 39.73 36.43
N ASN A 728 -14.87 39.26 36.07
CA ASN A 728 -14.00 38.54 36.98
C ASN A 728 -12.57 39.06 36.86
N ARG A 729 -12.06 39.52 37.98
CA ARG A 729 -10.64 39.77 38.22
C ARG A 729 -10.05 38.57 38.96
N ALA A 730 -9.18 37.84 38.28
CA ALA A 730 -8.47 36.70 38.82
C ALA A 730 -7.63 37.08 40.06
N SER A 731 -7.38 36.07 40.91
CA SER A 731 -6.59 36.25 42.12
C SER A 731 -5.16 36.63 41.76
N SER A 732 -4.65 37.72 42.35
CA SER A 732 -3.25 38.11 42.26
C SER A 732 -2.78 38.68 43.59
N ASN A 733 -1.47 38.66 43.83
CA ASN A 733 -0.90 39.31 44.99
C ASN A 733 -1.27 40.80 44.96
N LEU A 734 -1.78 41.31 46.08
CA LEU A 734 -2.12 42.72 46.25
C LEU A 734 -0.86 43.58 46.15
N PHE A 735 0.25 43.06 46.71
CA PHE A 735 1.57 43.65 46.63
C PHE A 735 2.54 42.62 46.02
N PRO A 736 2.75 42.63 44.70
CA PRO A 736 3.66 41.68 44.05
C PRO A 736 5.11 41.87 44.50
N VAL A 737 5.89 40.78 44.51
CA VAL A 737 7.31 40.82 44.85
C VAL A 737 8.07 41.47 43.70
N LYS A 738 8.87 42.51 44.00
CA LYS A 738 9.77 43.09 42.99
C LYS A 738 10.90 42.10 42.68
N PRO A 739 11.39 42.04 41.42
CA PRO A 739 12.55 41.22 41.08
C PRO A 739 13.72 41.46 42.06
N ASN A 740 14.43 40.41 42.46
CA ASN A 740 15.58 40.43 43.36
C ASN A 740 15.32 40.88 44.81
N ARG A 741 14.09 40.76 45.32
CA ARG A 741 13.80 40.95 46.77
C ARG A 741 13.13 39.72 47.37
N PRO A 742 13.45 39.35 48.63
CA PRO A 742 12.76 38.27 49.32
C PRO A 742 11.28 38.63 49.54
N ALA A 743 10.39 37.65 49.41
CA ALA A 743 8.96 37.83 49.63
C ALA A 743 8.68 38.04 51.13
N ALA A 744 8.05 39.16 51.48
CA ALA A 744 7.49 39.40 52.80
C ALA A 744 6.09 38.79 52.93
N TRP A 745 5.57 38.70 54.16
CA TRP A 745 4.24 38.15 54.45
C TRP A 745 3.12 38.89 53.69
N TYR A 746 3.23 40.23 53.53
CA TYR A 746 2.24 41.03 52.80
C TYR A 746 2.29 40.77 51.28
N ASN A 747 3.38 40.20 50.76
CA ASN A 747 3.45 39.76 49.37
C ASN A 747 2.68 38.46 49.11
N GLN A 748 2.27 37.75 50.16
CA GLN A 748 1.45 36.53 50.09
C GLN A 748 -0.05 36.83 50.20
N LEU A 749 -0.41 38.11 50.41
CA LEU A 749 -1.78 38.58 50.43
C LEU A 749 -2.29 38.72 48.99
N SER A 750 -3.25 37.89 48.61
CA SER A 750 -3.88 37.88 47.29
C SER A 750 -5.33 38.33 47.36
N TRP A 751 -5.81 38.95 46.30
CA TRP A 751 -7.19 39.40 46.21
C TRP A 751 -7.80 39.05 44.86
N ASN A 752 -9.11 38.78 44.88
CA ASN A 752 -9.93 38.53 43.70
C ASN A 752 -11.21 39.36 43.80
N TYR A 753 -11.81 39.64 42.65
CA TYR A 753 -13.07 40.35 42.58
C TYR A 753 -13.95 39.76 41.48
N ASN A 754 -15.19 39.43 41.84
CA ASN A 754 -16.19 38.95 40.90
C ASN A 754 -17.42 39.85 40.98
N SER A 755 -17.98 40.19 39.83
CA SER A 755 -19.28 40.85 39.72
C SER A 755 -20.14 40.07 38.74
N SER A 756 -21.40 39.83 39.10
CA SER A 756 -22.37 39.13 38.26
C SER A 756 -23.70 39.88 38.25
N PHE A 757 -24.17 40.23 37.07
CA PHE A 757 -25.49 40.78 36.84
C PHE A 757 -26.39 39.69 36.27
N ASN A 758 -27.49 39.39 36.98
CA ASN A 758 -28.50 38.44 36.58
C ASN A 758 -29.75 39.18 36.13
N ASN A 759 -30.30 38.77 34.98
CA ASN A 759 -31.54 39.27 34.42
C ASN A 759 -32.33 38.10 33.84
N THR A 760 -33.39 37.71 34.52
CA THR A 760 -34.20 36.54 34.15
C THR A 760 -35.68 36.87 34.16
N ILE A 761 -36.43 36.24 33.28
CA ILE A 761 -37.89 36.23 33.27
C ILE A 761 -38.33 34.79 33.47
N THR A 762 -39.07 34.52 34.54
CA THR A 762 -39.57 33.19 34.86
C THR A 762 -41.07 33.15 34.68
N ASN A 763 -41.55 32.25 33.82
CA ASN A 763 -42.97 31.98 33.64
C ASN A 763 -43.35 30.74 34.45
N THR A 764 -44.32 30.91 35.34
CA THR A 764 -44.73 29.89 36.32
C THR A 764 -46.24 29.76 36.32
N TYR A 765 -46.75 28.54 36.46
CA TYR A 765 -48.13 28.30 36.87
C TYR A 765 -48.18 28.17 38.38
N GLU A 766 -48.98 29.01 39.04
CA GLU A 766 -49.23 28.98 40.47
C GLU A 766 -50.67 28.56 40.71
N SER A 767 -50.86 27.57 41.59
CA SER A 767 -52.19 27.15 42.01
C SER A 767 -52.77 28.13 43.04
N TYR A 768 -54.02 28.53 42.84
CA TYR A 768 -54.77 29.38 43.75
C TYR A 768 -56.14 28.76 44.03
N ALA A 769 -56.78 29.17 45.11
CA ALA A 769 -58.12 28.73 45.49
C ALA A 769 -59.14 29.81 45.06
N PRO A 770 -59.80 29.68 43.90
CA PRO A 770 -60.89 30.60 43.53
C PRO A 770 -62.10 30.50 44.46
N THR A 771 -62.32 29.36 45.11
CA THR A 771 -63.32 29.15 46.18
C THR A 771 -62.72 28.28 47.29
N ASP A 772 -63.39 28.16 48.44
CA ASP A 772 -62.91 27.39 49.59
C ASP A 772 -62.67 25.89 49.31
N SER A 773 -63.19 25.35 48.20
CA SER A 773 -63.14 23.90 47.88
C SER A 773 -62.55 23.55 46.52
N THR A 774 -62.22 24.53 45.67
CA THR A 774 -61.69 24.29 44.31
C THR A 774 -60.35 24.98 44.12
N PHE A 775 -59.42 24.34 43.42
CA PHE A 775 -58.13 24.94 43.07
C PHE A 775 -57.99 25.08 41.55
N ALA A 776 -57.37 26.17 41.10
CA ALA A 776 -57.11 26.42 39.68
C ALA A 776 -55.66 26.87 39.47
N TRP A 777 -55.17 26.70 38.24
CA TRP A 777 -53.84 27.18 37.84
C TRP A 777 -53.94 28.60 37.26
N GLN A 778 -53.09 29.51 37.73
CA GLN A 778 -52.89 30.84 37.15
C GLN A 778 -51.47 30.96 36.61
N LYS A 779 -51.32 31.48 35.39
CA LYS A 779 -50.00 31.79 34.82
C LYS A 779 -49.50 33.15 35.32
N LYS A 780 -48.26 33.20 35.81
CA LYS A 780 -47.56 34.41 36.24
C LYS A 780 -46.20 34.53 35.54
N SER A 781 -45.73 35.76 35.34
CA SER A 781 -44.43 36.07 34.74
C SER A 781 -43.67 37.02 35.65
N ASP A 782 -42.54 36.57 36.17
CA ASP A 782 -41.73 37.32 37.12
C ASP A 782 -40.39 37.70 36.49
N ALA A 783 -40.18 39.00 36.30
CA ALA A 783 -38.89 39.56 35.88
C ALA A 783 -38.01 39.84 37.11
N SER A 784 -36.77 39.37 37.06
CA SER A 784 -35.86 39.33 38.18
C SER A 784 -34.50 39.90 37.76
N LYS A 785 -34.03 40.94 38.48
CA LYS A 785 -32.80 41.67 38.20
C LYS A 785 -31.99 41.84 39.48
N SER A 786 -30.74 41.39 39.45
CA SER A 786 -29.82 41.53 40.60
C SER A 786 -28.38 41.68 40.16
N MET A 787 -27.57 42.37 40.95
CA MET A 787 -26.12 42.37 40.81
C MET A 787 -25.47 41.80 42.08
N ARG A 788 -24.45 40.97 41.93
CA ARG A 788 -23.72 40.38 43.06
C ARG A 788 -22.24 40.63 42.88
N HIS A 789 -21.63 41.32 43.83
CA HIS A 789 -20.21 41.59 43.89
C HIS A 789 -19.57 40.79 45.02
N THR A 790 -18.51 40.05 44.73
CA THR A 790 -17.74 39.28 45.72
C THR A 790 -16.29 39.72 45.66
N LEU A 791 -15.77 40.19 46.79
CA LEU A 791 -14.38 40.56 46.99
C LEU A 791 -13.76 39.57 47.99
N GLY A 792 -12.79 38.80 47.52
CA GLY A 792 -12.04 37.86 48.35
C GLY A 792 -10.63 38.38 48.61
N LEU A 793 -10.19 38.35 49.87
CA LEU A 793 -8.82 38.61 50.28
C LEU A 793 -8.30 37.36 51.00
N THR A 794 -7.18 36.80 50.56
CA THR A 794 -6.61 35.57 51.11
C THR A 794 -5.12 35.75 51.38
N GLY A 795 -4.63 35.25 52.51
CA GLY A 795 -3.21 35.31 52.86
C GLY A 795 -2.76 33.99 53.47
N ASN A 796 -1.69 33.41 52.92
CA ASN A 796 -1.12 32.16 53.42
C ASN A 796 0.27 32.42 53.96
N THR A 797 0.54 32.08 55.22
CA THR A 797 1.86 32.16 55.84
C THR A 797 2.24 30.82 56.47
N SER A 798 3.53 30.50 56.47
CA SER A 798 4.06 29.30 57.12
C SER A 798 4.49 29.64 58.55
N ILE A 799 4.04 28.85 59.52
CA ILE A 799 4.43 28.94 60.93
C ILE A 799 5.43 27.81 61.19
N ALA A 800 6.63 28.18 61.62
CA ALA A 800 7.73 27.26 61.96
C ALA A 800 8.10 26.26 60.83
N GLY A 801 7.73 26.54 59.57
CA GLY A 801 8.02 25.68 58.41
C GLY A 801 7.16 24.42 58.27
N VAL A 802 6.37 24.07 59.29
CA VAL A 802 5.62 22.79 59.37
C VAL A 802 4.09 22.96 59.40
N MET A 803 3.62 24.17 59.72
CA MET A 803 2.20 24.50 59.77
C MET A 803 1.89 25.62 58.78
N THR A 804 0.76 25.54 58.10
CA THR A 804 0.27 26.61 57.21
C THR A 804 -0.93 27.29 57.85
N LEU A 805 -0.81 28.60 58.06
CA LEU A 805 -1.90 29.48 58.48
C LEU A 805 -2.45 30.22 57.26
N SER A 806 -3.72 30.01 56.97
CA SER A 806 -4.43 30.59 55.83
C SER A 806 -5.58 31.47 56.33
N GLY A 807 -5.43 32.79 56.22
CA GLY A 807 -6.48 33.76 56.49
C GLY A 807 -7.31 34.07 55.25
N ASN A 808 -8.61 34.29 55.43
CA ASN A 808 -9.50 34.72 54.36
C ASN A 808 -10.52 35.76 54.86
N VAL A 809 -10.75 36.80 54.07
CA VAL A 809 -11.85 37.75 54.23
C VAL A 809 -12.67 37.70 52.95
N ASN A 810 -13.97 37.48 53.09
CA ASN A 810 -14.90 37.47 51.97
C ASN A 810 -15.97 38.54 52.21
N TYR A 811 -16.03 39.53 51.33
CA TYR A 811 -17.03 40.59 51.33
C TYR A 811 -17.98 40.39 50.14
N LEU A 812 -19.28 40.41 50.40
CA LEU A 812 -20.35 40.17 49.45
C LEU A 812 -21.31 41.36 49.45
N ASP A 813 -21.41 42.08 48.34
CA ASP A 813 -22.34 43.19 48.15
C ASP A 813 -23.38 42.79 47.11
N ASN A 814 -24.63 42.65 47.56
CA ASN A 814 -25.75 42.24 46.71
C ASN A 814 -26.65 43.43 46.42
N TRP A 815 -26.99 43.64 45.16
CA TRP A 815 -27.89 44.69 44.71
C TRP A 815 -29.16 44.06 44.13
N ALA A 816 -30.32 44.56 44.58
CA ALA A 816 -31.62 44.22 44.04
C ALA A 816 -32.22 45.46 43.37
N PHE A 817 -32.86 45.25 42.21
CA PHE A 817 -33.56 46.31 41.47
C PHE A 817 -35.09 46.21 41.60
N ARG A 818 -35.56 45.23 42.36
CA ARG A 818 -36.95 45.03 42.74
C ARG A 818 -36.99 44.36 44.10
N TYR A 819 -37.85 44.86 44.98
CA TYR A 819 -38.00 44.35 46.33
C TYR A 819 -39.46 44.49 46.79
N GLU A 820 -39.81 43.82 47.87
CA GLU A 820 -41.14 43.90 48.46
C GLU A 820 -41.08 44.83 49.66
N ARG A 821 -41.87 45.90 49.66
CA ARG A 821 -42.00 46.81 50.80
C ARG A 821 -43.25 46.46 51.60
N ALA A 822 -43.21 46.63 52.92
CA ALA A 822 -44.41 46.51 53.74
C ALA A 822 -45.43 47.59 53.37
N ARG A 823 -46.69 47.19 53.14
CA ARG A 823 -47.80 48.12 52.88
C ARG A 823 -48.20 48.78 54.19
N THR A 824 -48.21 50.11 54.24
CA THR A 824 -48.54 50.88 55.44
C THR A 824 -49.68 51.87 55.20
N ASN A 825 -50.44 52.17 56.25
CA ASN A 825 -51.40 53.28 56.29
C ASN A 825 -51.07 54.16 57.51
N GLY A 826 -50.62 55.41 57.28
CA GLY A 826 -50.21 56.31 58.37
C GLY A 826 -49.02 55.83 59.20
N GLY A 827 -48.14 54.99 58.64
CA GLY A 827 -46.98 54.41 59.35
C GLY A 827 -47.27 53.08 60.06
N VAL A 828 -48.52 52.62 60.07
CA VAL A 828 -48.95 51.32 60.61
C VAL A 828 -49.00 50.30 59.48
N VAL A 829 -48.40 49.12 59.68
CA VAL A 829 -48.39 48.03 58.69
C VAL A 829 -49.75 47.36 58.60
N LEU A 830 -50.21 47.12 57.37
CA LEU A 830 -51.42 46.34 57.11
C LEU A 830 -51.10 44.86 57.10
N THR A 831 -51.89 44.07 57.83
CA THR A 831 -51.81 42.60 57.87
C THR A 831 -53.07 41.97 57.27
N ASP A 832 -52.94 40.76 56.72
CA ASP A 832 -54.09 39.95 56.34
C ASP A 832 -54.79 39.33 57.58
N THR A 833 -55.88 38.58 57.35
CA THR A 833 -56.66 37.90 58.41
C THR A 833 -55.83 36.90 59.22
N ASN A 834 -54.67 36.48 58.73
CA ASN A 834 -53.73 35.57 59.39
C ASN A 834 -52.55 36.30 60.05
N GLY A 835 -52.57 37.65 60.09
CA GLY A 835 -51.50 38.45 60.68
C GLY A 835 -50.25 38.59 59.79
N VAL A 836 -50.31 38.22 58.51
CA VAL A 836 -49.19 38.34 57.58
C VAL A 836 -49.14 39.75 57.00
N VAL A 837 -47.96 40.39 57.06
CA VAL A 837 -47.72 41.71 56.48
C VAL A 837 -48.02 41.72 54.98
N LEU A 838 -48.96 42.58 54.58
CA LEU A 838 -49.26 42.89 53.18
C LEU A 838 -48.07 43.64 52.57
N ARG A 839 -47.80 43.36 51.30
CA ARG A 839 -46.60 43.82 50.59
C ARG A 839 -46.94 44.48 49.28
N ASP A 840 -46.16 45.49 48.94
CA ASP A 840 -46.16 46.13 47.63
C ASP A 840 -44.83 45.87 46.94
N SER A 841 -44.90 45.39 45.70
CA SER A 841 -43.73 45.17 44.87
C SER A 841 -43.24 46.53 44.35
N VAL A 842 -42.00 46.88 44.68
CA VAL A 842 -41.39 48.16 44.33
C VAL A 842 -40.23 47.91 43.37
N ASP A 843 -40.31 48.50 42.18
CA ASP A 843 -39.17 48.61 41.27
C ASP A 843 -38.25 49.74 41.77
N GLY A 844 -37.16 49.37 42.45
CA GLY A 844 -36.26 50.29 43.12
C GLY A 844 -34.95 49.64 43.51
N PHE A 845 -33.93 50.45 43.81
CA PHE A 845 -32.58 49.98 44.12
C PHE A 845 -32.39 49.75 45.62
N LEU A 846 -32.02 48.53 46.01
CA LEU A 846 -31.53 48.20 47.34
C LEU A 846 -30.17 47.51 47.27
N ARG A 847 -29.35 47.68 48.32
CA ARG A 847 -28.05 47.02 48.43
C ARG A 847 -27.80 46.45 49.83
N MET A 848 -27.24 45.26 49.89
CA MET A 848 -26.88 44.57 51.13
C MET A 848 -25.42 44.08 51.07
N GLY A 849 -24.57 44.71 51.87
CA GLY A 849 -23.17 44.34 52.07
C GLY A 849 -22.99 43.43 53.29
N THR A 850 -22.40 42.26 53.10
CA THR A 850 -22.12 41.27 54.14
C THR A 850 -20.67 40.83 54.06
N PHE A 851 -20.11 40.34 55.17
CA PHE A 851 -18.75 39.80 55.18
C PHE A 851 -18.58 38.64 56.15
N SER A 852 -17.56 37.85 55.88
CA SER A 852 -17.08 36.79 56.77
C SER A 852 -15.56 36.78 56.81
N VAL A 853 -15.01 36.53 57.99
CA VAL A 853 -13.56 36.38 58.21
C VAL A 853 -13.29 34.95 58.64
N GLY A 854 -12.25 34.34 58.10
CA GLY A 854 -11.84 32.98 58.42
C GLY A 854 -10.33 32.86 58.56
N SER A 855 -9.90 31.87 59.33
CA SER A 855 -8.50 31.49 59.50
C SER A 855 -8.40 29.97 59.65
N ASN A 856 -7.53 29.34 58.87
CA ASN A 856 -7.35 27.89 58.85
C ASN A 856 -5.89 27.56 59.17
N LEU A 857 -5.67 26.70 60.16
CA LEU A 857 -4.39 26.10 60.47
C LEU A 857 -4.38 24.65 59.98
N SER A 858 -3.33 24.26 59.25
CA SER A 858 -3.17 22.88 58.78
C SER A 858 -1.71 22.42 58.82
N THR A 859 -1.50 21.12 59.00
CA THR A 859 -0.19 20.47 58.93
C THR A 859 -0.31 19.08 58.30
N LYS A 860 0.82 18.48 57.92
CA LYS A 860 0.87 17.10 57.40
C LYS A 860 1.79 16.26 58.27
N ILE A 861 1.25 15.17 58.78
CA ILE A 861 1.96 14.18 59.60
C ILE A 861 2.14 12.93 58.75
N TYR A 862 3.36 12.42 58.65
CA TYR A 862 3.70 11.25 57.85
C TYR A 862 4.05 10.08 58.76
N GLY A 863 3.39 8.94 58.57
CA GLY A 863 3.75 7.64 59.15
C GLY A 863 4.14 6.66 58.05
N LEU A 864 5.25 5.94 58.24
CA LEU A 864 5.72 4.90 57.31
C LEU A 864 5.74 3.55 58.04
N MET A 865 4.97 2.60 57.54
CA MET A 865 4.86 1.24 58.08
C MET A 865 5.49 0.27 57.07
N PRO A 866 6.71 -0.24 57.31
CA PRO A 866 7.26 -1.34 56.51
C PRO A 866 6.48 -2.62 56.81
N VAL A 867 5.85 -3.23 55.80
CA VAL A 867 4.95 -4.39 55.98
C VAL A 867 5.60 -5.69 55.48
N GLY A 868 6.49 -5.60 54.48
CA GLY A 868 7.31 -6.74 54.02
C GLY A 868 6.55 -8.00 53.57
N LEU A 869 5.25 -7.92 53.30
CA LEU A 869 4.39 -9.06 52.95
C LEU A 869 4.32 -9.24 51.43
N GLY A 870 5.04 -10.23 50.90
CA GLY A 870 5.07 -10.57 49.48
C GLY A 870 5.55 -9.39 48.62
N ALA A 871 4.76 -9.00 47.63
CA ALA A 871 5.03 -7.83 46.79
C ALA A 871 4.86 -6.50 47.54
N LEU A 872 4.18 -6.44 48.69
CA LEU A 872 3.95 -5.22 49.46
C LEU A 872 5.13 -4.91 50.39
N LYS A 873 5.90 -3.86 50.08
CA LYS A 873 7.07 -3.45 50.85
C LYS A 873 6.73 -2.53 52.01
N ALA A 874 5.94 -1.48 51.76
CA ALA A 874 5.59 -0.50 52.79
C ALA A 874 4.22 0.11 52.53
N VAL A 875 3.59 0.57 53.61
CA VAL A 875 2.38 1.39 53.61
C VAL A 875 2.74 2.73 54.25
N ARG A 876 2.42 3.84 53.57
CA ARG A 876 2.59 5.19 54.10
C ARG A 876 1.22 5.76 54.43
N HIS A 877 1.05 6.23 55.65
CA HIS A 877 -0.13 6.95 56.11
C HIS A 877 0.21 8.44 56.23
N ILE A 878 -0.55 9.29 55.55
CA ILE A 878 -0.44 10.75 55.64
C ILE A 878 -1.70 11.25 56.33
N VAL A 879 -1.53 11.88 57.49
CA VAL A 879 -2.61 12.52 58.25
C VAL A 879 -2.49 14.02 58.07
N THR A 880 -3.54 14.65 57.56
CA THR A 880 -3.60 16.11 57.39
C THR A 880 -4.69 16.67 58.33
N PRO A 881 -4.36 16.96 59.59
CA PRO A 881 -5.28 17.66 60.48
C PRO A 881 -5.41 19.12 60.04
N LYS A 882 -6.65 19.63 60.04
CA LYS A 882 -6.96 21.03 59.78
C LYS A 882 -7.99 21.52 60.77
N ILE A 883 -7.70 22.65 61.39
CA ILE A 883 -8.60 23.38 62.28
C ILE A 883 -8.84 24.76 61.66
N GLY A 884 -10.10 25.16 61.56
CA GLY A 884 -10.51 26.43 61.00
C GLY A 884 -11.42 27.18 61.95
N VAL A 885 -11.28 28.50 62.01
CA VAL A 885 -12.21 29.40 62.70
C VAL A 885 -12.81 30.31 61.66
N SER A 886 -14.12 30.50 61.68
CA SER A 886 -14.81 31.46 60.81
C SER A 886 -15.86 32.25 61.58
N TYR A 887 -15.94 33.53 61.28
CA TYR A 887 -16.82 34.49 61.92
C TYR A 887 -17.62 35.28 60.88
N ALA A 888 -18.94 35.36 61.09
CA ALA A 888 -19.83 36.28 60.39
C ALA A 888 -20.71 37.01 61.42
N PRO A 889 -20.78 38.35 61.39
CA PRO A 889 -21.69 39.13 62.23
C PRO A 889 -23.16 38.82 61.96
N ASP A 890 -24.02 39.23 62.90
CA ASP A 890 -25.46 39.32 62.64
C ASP A 890 -25.78 40.62 61.90
N PHE A 891 -26.15 40.49 60.62
CA PHE A 891 -26.45 41.61 59.74
C PHE A 891 -27.87 42.16 59.92
N SER A 892 -28.71 41.50 60.72
CA SER A 892 -30.07 41.96 61.03
C SER A 892 -30.13 43.00 62.16
N THR A 893 -28.99 43.24 62.83
CA THR A 893 -28.92 44.23 63.90
C THR A 893 -29.15 45.65 63.38
N PRO A 894 -29.76 46.56 64.18
CA PRO A 894 -30.08 47.92 63.74
C PRO A 894 -28.86 48.73 63.24
N PHE A 895 -27.65 48.37 63.66
CA PHE A 895 -26.39 48.99 63.22
C PHE A 895 -26.21 48.96 61.69
N TRP A 896 -26.64 47.88 61.01
CA TRP A 896 -26.48 47.75 59.56
C TRP A 896 -27.58 48.41 58.74
N GLY A 897 -28.74 48.71 59.36
CA GLY A 897 -29.87 49.36 58.70
C GLY A 897 -30.58 48.54 57.61
N TYR A 898 -30.39 47.21 57.56
CA TYR A 898 -31.02 46.35 56.56
C TYR A 898 -32.46 45.94 56.92
N ILE A 899 -32.80 45.92 58.20
CA ILE A 899 -34.13 45.58 58.69
C ILE A 899 -34.90 46.87 58.99
N GLU A 900 -36.08 46.98 58.42
CA GLU A 900 -37.01 48.08 58.69
C GLU A 900 -37.88 47.74 59.89
N HIS A 901 -38.24 48.75 60.69
CA HIS A 901 -39.10 48.56 61.86
C HIS A 901 -40.37 49.40 61.70
N TYR A 902 -41.51 48.76 61.83
CA TYR A 902 -42.84 49.34 61.70
C TYR A 902 -43.66 49.13 62.98
N GLN A 903 -44.81 49.78 63.08
CA GLN A 903 -45.81 49.49 64.11
C GLN A 903 -47.00 48.74 63.51
N ASP A 904 -47.62 47.83 64.26
CA ASP A 904 -48.90 47.22 63.91
C ASP A 904 -50.08 47.99 64.49
N SER A 905 -51.31 47.53 64.22
CA SER A 905 -52.54 48.16 64.71
C SER A 905 -52.69 48.13 66.24
N SER A 906 -51.86 47.35 66.95
CA SER A 906 -51.78 47.30 68.42
C SER A 906 -50.65 48.18 69.00
N GLY A 907 -49.86 48.83 68.14
CA GLY A 907 -48.67 49.60 68.52
C GLY A 907 -47.41 48.76 68.75
N ALA A 908 -47.47 47.44 68.52
CA ALA A 908 -46.32 46.55 68.63
C ALA A 908 -45.33 46.78 67.48
N LYS A 909 -44.02 46.72 67.78
CA LYS A 909 -42.97 46.87 66.77
C LYS A 909 -42.85 45.59 65.93
N ILE A 910 -43.03 45.71 64.62
CA ILE A 910 -42.80 44.64 63.64
C ILE A 910 -41.50 44.91 62.89
N SER A 911 -40.58 43.93 62.90
CA SER A 911 -39.39 43.94 62.06
C SER A 911 -39.70 43.36 60.69
N TYR A 912 -39.36 44.10 59.63
CA TYR A 912 -39.59 43.73 58.24
C TYR A 912 -38.27 43.75 57.46
N ASP A 913 -37.97 42.65 56.78
CA ASP A 913 -36.79 42.52 55.93
C ASP A 913 -37.18 42.75 54.46
N PRO A 914 -36.86 43.90 53.86
CA PRO A 914 -37.20 44.20 52.47
C PRO A 914 -36.49 43.27 51.47
N TYR A 915 -35.38 42.64 51.86
CA TYR A 915 -34.61 41.74 51.01
C TYR A 915 -35.18 40.33 50.93
N LYS A 916 -36.00 39.92 51.91
CA LYS A 916 -36.50 38.54 52.08
C LYS A 916 -37.18 37.94 50.86
N PHE A 917 -37.89 38.76 50.09
CA PHE A 917 -38.64 38.34 48.90
C PHE A 917 -38.00 38.84 47.59
N SER A 918 -36.83 39.47 47.68
CA SER A 918 -36.04 39.88 46.52
C SER A 918 -35.20 38.72 45.98
N THR A 919 -34.63 38.90 44.80
CA THR A 919 -33.72 37.94 44.15
C THR A 919 -32.39 37.72 44.89
N ILE A 920 -32.02 38.61 45.81
CA ILE A 920 -30.75 38.51 46.55
C ILE A 920 -30.88 37.78 47.90
N GLY A 921 -32.10 37.41 48.29
CA GLY A 921 -32.40 36.66 49.50
C GLY A 921 -32.44 37.52 50.76
N ALA A 922 -32.93 36.93 51.85
CA ALA A 922 -33.09 37.59 53.13
C ALA A 922 -31.76 38.05 53.76
N THR A 923 -31.84 39.08 54.58
CA THR A 923 -30.74 39.54 55.43
C THR A 923 -30.28 38.41 56.33
N PRO A 924 -28.98 38.08 56.37
CA PRO A 924 -28.47 37.07 57.28
C PRO A 924 -28.70 37.47 58.75
N THR A 925 -29.71 36.86 59.35
CA THR A 925 -30.03 36.90 60.78
C THR A 925 -29.21 35.82 61.48
N ASN A 926 -28.57 36.14 62.59
CA ASN A 926 -27.69 35.30 63.43
C ASN A 926 -26.19 35.51 63.19
N ARG A 927 -25.51 35.83 64.31
CA ARG A 927 -24.06 35.73 64.45
C ARG A 927 -23.63 34.27 64.22
N LYS A 928 -22.54 34.06 63.48
CA LYS A 928 -21.94 32.74 63.29
C LYS A 928 -20.49 32.78 63.73
N PHE A 929 -20.11 31.92 64.66
CA PHE A 929 -18.73 31.68 65.04
C PHE A 929 -18.48 30.18 64.99
N ASN A 930 -17.96 29.70 63.86
CA ASN A 930 -17.77 28.27 63.62
C ASN A 930 -16.31 27.89 63.80
N ILE A 931 -16.06 26.89 64.66
CA ILE A 931 -14.81 26.14 64.72
C ILE A 931 -15.02 24.88 63.88
N THR A 932 -14.33 24.78 62.75
CA THR A 932 -14.35 23.60 61.88
C THR A 932 -13.13 22.74 62.14
N TRP A 933 -13.29 21.43 62.10
CA TRP A 933 -12.18 20.49 62.12
C TRP A 933 -12.33 19.50 60.97
N SER A 934 -11.20 19.10 60.39
CA SER A 934 -11.17 18.01 59.42
C SER A 934 -9.89 17.21 59.57
N LEU A 935 -10.02 15.89 59.41
CA LEU A 935 -8.93 14.94 59.43
C LEU A 935 -8.93 14.20 58.10
N ALA A 936 -7.98 14.52 57.23
CA ALA A 936 -7.79 13.80 55.98
C ALA A 936 -6.72 12.72 56.17
N ASN A 937 -7.07 11.47 55.92
CA ASN A 937 -6.20 10.31 55.95
C ASN A 937 -5.96 9.83 54.52
N GLN A 938 -4.70 9.70 54.12
CA GLN A 938 -4.31 9.10 52.85
C GLN A 938 -3.36 7.94 53.13
N PHE A 939 -3.67 6.77 52.58
CA PHE A 939 -2.83 5.58 52.65
C PHE A 939 -2.32 5.23 51.26
N ASP A 940 -1.00 5.25 51.14
CA ASP A 940 -0.26 4.86 49.95
C ASP A 940 0.40 3.51 50.21
N TYR A 941 0.51 2.66 49.19
CA TYR A 941 1.34 1.46 49.25
C TYR A 941 2.56 1.58 48.36
N LYS A 942 3.55 0.75 48.64
CA LYS A 942 4.71 0.49 47.80
C LYS A 942 4.77 -0.99 47.48
N LEU A 943 4.56 -1.35 46.20
CA LEU A 943 4.63 -2.70 45.68
C LEU A 943 5.96 -2.91 44.92
N LEU A 944 6.52 -4.11 45.00
CA LEU A 944 7.61 -4.59 44.14
C LEU A 944 6.97 -5.44 43.03
N ARG A 945 7.04 -5.01 41.77
CA ARG A 945 6.61 -5.82 40.63
C ARG A 945 7.83 -6.50 40.01
N PRO A 946 7.72 -7.77 39.58
CA PRO A 946 8.75 -8.38 38.74
C PRO A 946 8.99 -7.52 37.49
N GLY A 947 10.22 -7.54 36.99
CA GLY A 947 10.60 -6.97 35.71
C GLY A 947 9.79 -7.52 34.53
N LYS A 948 9.86 -6.88 33.35
CA LYS A 948 9.12 -7.39 32.16
C LYS A 948 9.76 -8.64 31.58
N THR A 949 11.07 -8.80 31.77
CA THR A 949 11.86 -9.99 31.45
C THR A 949 12.44 -10.61 32.73
N ILE A 950 12.98 -11.84 32.62
CA ILE A 950 13.64 -12.53 33.75
C ILE A 950 14.89 -11.79 34.24
N ASP A 951 15.51 -10.99 33.37
CA ASP A 951 16.73 -10.22 33.64
C ASP A 951 16.47 -8.78 34.12
N ASP A 952 15.21 -8.32 34.14
CA ASP A 952 14.84 -6.97 34.58
C ASP A 952 14.75 -6.89 36.12
N ASP A 953 15.39 -5.87 36.69
CA ASP A 953 15.25 -5.55 38.12
C ASP A 953 13.77 -5.30 38.51
N PRO A 954 13.32 -5.78 39.69
CA PRO A 954 11.97 -5.51 40.16
C PRO A 954 11.66 -4.02 40.28
N VAL A 955 10.57 -3.57 39.67
CA VAL A 955 10.16 -2.15 39.67
C VAL A 955 9.30 -1.83 40.89
N GLU A 956 9.67 -0.78 41.61
CA GLU A 956 8.88 -0.25 42.72
C GLU A 956 7.70 0.60 42.21
N VAL A 957 6.48 0.15 42.47
CA VAL A 957 5.25 0.89 42.16
C VAL A 957 4.69 1.51 43.44
N LYS A 958 4.55 2.84 43.44
CA LYS A 958 3.93 3.60 44.54
C LYS A 958 2.57 4.09 44.09
N ASP A 959 1.51 3.79 44.83
CA ASP A 959 0.17 4.23 44.48
C ASP A 959 -0.71 4.43 45.72
N LYS A 960 -1.79 5.20 45.56
CA LYS A 960 -2.78 5.47 46.61
C LYS A 960 -3.85 4.39 46.59
N PHE A 961 -4.15 3.78 47.75
CA PHE A 961 -5.19 2.74 47.81
C PHE A 961 -6.38 3.11 48.68
N PHE A 962 -6.20 4.02 49.65
CA PHE A 962 -7.30 4.41 50.52
C PHE A 962 -7.18 5.88 50.92
N THR A 963 -8.27 6.61 50.74
CA THR A 963 -8.44 7.96 51.28
C THR A 963 -9.66 7.97 52.18
N TRP A 964 -9.54 8.61 53.33
CA TRP A 964 -10.60 8.72 54.31
C TRP A 964 -10.58 10.08 54.99
N ASN A 965 -11.65 10.83 54.82
CA ASN A 965 -11.82 12.17 55.34
C ASN A 965 -12.94 12.15 56.37
N LEU A 966 -12.66 12.75 57.53
CA LEU A 966 -13.64 13.07 58.56
C LEU A 966 -13.70 14.58 58.73
N SER A 967 -14.90 15.14 58.87
CA SER A 967 -15.05 16.56 59.17
C SER A 967 -16.30 16.84 60.00
N GLY A 968 -16.21 17.88 60.81
CA GLY A 968 -17.33 18.44 61.57
C GLY A 968 -17.06 19.89 61.91
N SER A 969 -18.01 20.50 62.60
CA SER A 969 -17.94 21.88 63.03
C SER A 969 -18.68 22.10 64.33
N TYR A 970 -18.35 23.19 65.01
CA TYR A 970 -18.97 23.62 66.25
C TYR A 970 -19.26 25.12 66.17
N ASN A 971 -20.53 25.51 66.22
CA ASN A 971 -20.99 26.89 66.15
C ASN A 971 -21.21 27.44 67.56
N MET A 972 -20.29 28.28 68.02
CA MET A 972 -20.33 28.90 69.35
C MET A 972 -21.40 29.99 69.50
N SER A 973 -22.07 30.38 68.42
CA SER A 973 -23.10 31.42 68.44
C SER A 973 -24.52 30.87 68.60
N LEU A 974 -24.71 29.55 68.64
CA LEU A 974 -26.01 28.93 68.90
C LEU A 974 -26.18 28.62 70.39
N ASP A 975 -27.38 28.79 70.91
CA ASP A 975 -27.73 28.45 72.30
C ASP A 975 -27.89 26.94 72.52
N SER A 976 -28.20 26.18 71.46
CA SER A 976 -28.33 24.72 71.48
C SER A 976 -27.95 24.12 70.12
N LEU A 977 -27.67 22.81 70.07
CA LEU A 977 -27.28 22.11 68.84
C LEU A 977 -26.03 22.70 68.17
N GLN A 978 -25.03 23.03 69.01
CA GLN A 978 -23.81 23.73 68.59
C GLN A 978 -22.91 22.90 67.68
N ALA A 979 -22.83 21.58 67.86
CA ALA A 979 -22.06 20.70 66.99
C ALA A 979 -22.80 20.42 65.67
N SER A 980 -22.08 20.18 64.59
CA SER A 980 -22.67 19.64 63.37
C SER A 980 -22.57 18.13 63.32
N ASP A 981 -23.35 17.54 62.42
CA ASP A 981 -23.25 16.12 62.10
C ASP A 981 -21.87 15.83 61.48
N ILE A 982 -21.29 14.68 61.82
CA ILE A 982 -19.97 14.28 61.36
C ILE A 982 -20.09 13.72 59.94
N GLN A 983 -19.36 14.32 59.01
CA GLN A 983 -19.25 13.83 57.64
C GLN A 983 -18.03 12.93 57.53
N SER A 984 -18.20 11.76 56.92
CA SER A 984 -17.15 10.78 56.66
C SER A 984 -17.22 10.38 55.19
N GLY A 985 -16.09 10.36 54.49
CA GLY A 985 -16.10 9.93 53.09
C GLY A 985 -14.73 9.53 52.62
N GLY A 986 -14.68 8.72 51.56
CA GLY A 986 -13.43 8.16 51.11
C GLY A 986 -13.51 7.47 49.77
N THR A 987 -12.33 7.15 49.26
CA THR A 987 -12.16 6.34 48.05
C THR A 987 -11.17 5.23 48.34
N VAL A 988 -11.56 3.99 48.03
CA VAL A 988 -10.69 2.82 47.99
C VAL A 988 -10.35 2.55 46.52
N THR A 989 -9.07 2.57 46.16
CA THR A 989 -8.60 2.25 44.80
C THR A 989 -8.13 0.81 44.77
N LEU A 990 -8.75 -0.01 43.91
CA LEU A 990 -8.48 -1.45 43.77
C LEU A 990 -7.60 -1.73 42.54
N GLY A 991 -6.61 -0.87 42.30
CA GLY A 991 -5.73 -0.94 41.13
C GLY A 991 -6.49 -0.86 39.80
N LYS A 992 -6.27 -1.83 38.91
CA LYS A 992 -6.92 -1.87 37.58
C LYS A 992 -8.39 -2.32 37.61
N LEU A 993 -8.88 -2.86 38.73
CA LEU A 993 -10.25 -3.33 38.85
C LEU A 993 -11.25 -2.16 38.96
N GLY A 994 -10.86 -1.06 39.58
CA GLY A 994 -11.71 0.13 39.73
C GLY A 994 -11.56 0.79 41.09
N SER A 995 -12.57 1.57 41.48
CA SER A 995 -12.61 2.26 42.76
C SER A 995 -13.97 2.13 43.45
N VAL A 996 -13.93 2.08 44.78
CA VAL A 996 -15.10 2.20 45.65
C VAL A 996 -15.08 3.58 46.27
N THR A 997 -16.13 4.35 46.05
CA THR A 997 -16.34 5.64 46.70
C THR A 997 -17.44 5.49 47.74
N TYR A 998 -17.26 6.10 48.92
CA TYR A 998 -18.31 6.16 49.92
C TYR A 998 -18.40 7.54 50.56
N SER A 999 -19.61 7.91 50.97
CA SER A 999 -19.89 9.11 51.73
C SER A 999 -20.99 8.85 52.74
N SER A 1000 -20.79 9.27 53.98
CA SER A 1000 -21.68 9.03 55.10
C SER A 1000 -21.83 10.27 55.97
N ILE A 1001 -23.00 10.45 56.56
CA ILE A 1001 -23.29 11.51 57.54
C ILE A 1001 -23.76 10.84 58.83
N PHE A 1002 -23.13 11.22 59.94
CA PHE A 1002 -23.45 10.73 61.28
C PHE A 1002 -24.00 11.86 62.14
N GLU A 1003 -25.24 11.72 62.58
CA GLU A 1003 -25.92 12.67 63.46
C GLU A 1003 -25.47 12.45 64.90
N VAL A 1004 -25.03 13.54 65.55
CA VAL A 1004 -24.46 13.50 66.91
C VAL A 1004 -25.50 13.80 67.99
N TYR A 1005 -26.69 14.24 67.60
CA TYR A 1005 -27.78 14.63 68.49
C TYR A 1005 -28.94 13.64 68.43
N ASP A 1006 -29.63 13.51 69.55
CA ASP A 1006 -30.86 12.73 69.64
C ASP A 1006 -32.06 13.44 68.98
N ARG A 1007 -33.14 12.71 68.77
CA ARG A 1007 -34.39 13.23 68.19
C ARG A 1007 -35.63 12.79 68.97
N ASP A 1008 -36.51 13.74 69.23
CA ASP A 1008 -37.83 13.49 69.83
C ASP A 1008 -38.95 13.74 68.81
N SER A 1009 -40.05 12.98 68.94
CA SER A 1009 -41.26 13.18 68.16
C SER A 1009 -41.91 14.52 68.48
N ILE A 1010 -42.39 15.25 67.48
CA ILE A 1010 -43.10 16.52 67.67
C ILE A 1010 -44.57 16.22 68.04
N PRO A 1011 -45.08 16.65 69.21
CA PRO A 1011 -46.48 16.42 69.59
C PRO A 1011 -47.45 17.04 68.58
N GLY A 1012 -48.44 16.27 68.12
CA GLY A 1012 -49.48 16.73 67.19
C GLY A 1012 -49.08 16.75 65.71
N VAL A 1013 -47.83 16.40 65.35
CA VAL A 1013 -47.37 16.29 63.96
C VAL A 1013 -46.93 14.85 63.69
N LEU A 1014 -47.77 14.09 62.98
CA LEU A 1014 -47.40 12.75 62.53
C LEU A 1014 -46.13 12.78 61.66
N ASP A 1015 -45.26 11.81 61.88
CA ASP A 1015 -44.04 11.54 61.09
C ASP A 1015 -43.01 12.68 61.03
N ARG A 1016 -42.92 13.53 62.06
CA ARG A 1016 -41.82 14.50 62.19
C ARG A 1016 -41.16 14.47 63.56
N SER A 1017 -39.83 14.46 63.54
CA SER A 1017 -38.99 14.66 64.72
C SER A 1017 -38.13 15.91 64.65
N GLN A 1018 -37.72 16.39 65.82
CA GLN A 1018 -36.79 17.50 65.99
C GLN A 1018 -35.55 17.06 66.76
N LYS A 1019 -34.39 17.64 66.43
CA LYS A 1019 -33.15 17.43 67.18
C LYS A 1019 -33.30 17.98 68.59
N VAL A 1020 -32.85 17.22 69.57
CA VAL A 1020 -32.78 17.62 70.98
C VAL A 1020 -31.31 17.81 71.35
N ASN A 1021 -31.01 18.77 72.21
CA ASN A 1021 -29.63 19.08 72.62
C ASN A 1021 -29.06 18.03 73.60
N ARG A 1022 -29.10 16.76 73.20
CA ARG A 1022 -28.59 15.58 73.90
C ARG A 1022 -27.66 14.85 72.93
N PHE A 1023 -26.38 14.75 73.29
CA PHE A 1023 -25.42 14.00 72.49
C PHE A 1023 -25.69 12.50 72.58
N ILE A 1024 -25.56 11.82 71.45
CA ILE A 1024 -25.66 10.36 71.32
C ILE A 1024 -24.39 9.80 70.68
N ILE A 1025 -24.26 8.47 70.71
CA ILE A 1025 -23.30 7.80 69.82
C ILE A 1025 -23.69 8.17 68.38
N PRO A 1026 -22.77 8.70 67.55
CA PRO A 1026 -23.12 9.23 66.24
C PRO A 1026 -23.89 8.21 65.38
N ARG A 1027 -25.12 8.56 65.00
CA ARG A 1027 -26.04 7.67 64.28
C ARG A 1027 -25.94 7.92 62.79
N LEU A 1028 -25.78 6.86 61.98
CA LEU A 1028 -25.74 6.97 60.53
C LEU A 1028 -27.11 7.42 59.97
N THR A 1029 -27.17 8.60 59.36
CA THR A 1029 -28.37 9.14 58.74
C THR A 1029 -28.37 9.02 57.22
N THR A 1030 -27.19 9.15 56.61
CA THR A 1030 -27.03 9.03 55.15
C THR A 1030 -25.80 8.21 54.85
N ALA A 1031 -25.89 7.29 53.90
CA ALA A 1031 -24.73 6.63 53.29
C ALA A 1031 -24.94 6.49 51.78
N SER A 1032 -23.90 6.75 51.01
CA SER A 1032 -23.83 6.48 49.58
C SER A 1032 -22.56 5.68 49.31
N ILE A 1033 -22.68 4.59 48.57
CA ILE A 1033 -21.54 3.74 48.19
C ILE A 1033 -21.64 3.50 46.68
N GLY A 1034 -20.67 4.00 45.94
CA GLY A 1034 -20.50 3.75 44.52
C GLY A 1034 -19.34 2.80 44.28
N PHE A 1035 -19.56 1.72 43.55
CA PHE A 1035 -18.52 0.75 43.19
C PHE A 1035 -18.61 0.43 41.71
N GLY A 1036 -17.56 0.71 40.96
CA GLY A 1036 -17.47 0.37 39.54
C GLY A 1036 -16.29 -0.55 39.28
N PHE A 1037 -16.50 -1.64 38.56
CA PHE A 1037 -15.41 -2.44 38.04
C PHE A 1037 -15.65 -2.91 36.60
N GLY A 1038 -14.55 -3.10 35.88
CA GLY A 1038 -14.54 -3.60 34.52
C GLY A 1038 -13.67 -4.85 34.41
N ILE A 1039 -14.15 -5.84 33.67
CA ILE A 1039 -13.37 -7.02 33.32
C ILE A 1039 -13.36 -7.11 31.80
N GLN A 1040 -12.18 -7.28 31.22
CA GLN A 1040 -11.98 -7.37 29.78
C GLN A 1040 -11.03 -8.53 29.45
N SER A 1041 -11.20 -9.13 28.28
CA SER A 1041 -10.23 -10.08 27.77
C SER A 1041 -8.87 -9.41 27.50
N LYS A 1042 -7.78 -10.20 27.50
CA LYS A 1042 -6.51 -9.72 26.93
C LYS A 1042 -6.75 -9.38 25.46
N THR A 1043 -6.16 -8.27 25.00
CA THR A 1043 -6.19 -7.89 23.58
C THR A 1043 -5.47 -8.98 22.79
N GLN A 1044 -6.15 -9.62 21.84
CA GLN A 1044 -5.44 -10.35 20.79
C GLN A 1044 -4.78 -9.31 19.89
N VAL A 1045 -3.47 -9.41 19.75
CA VAL A 1045 -2.73 -8.66 18.74
C VAL A 1045 -3.15 -9.27 17.41
N ALA A 1046 -4.09 -8.62 16.73
CA ALA A 1046 -4.25 -8.83 15.30
C ALA A 1046 -3.21 -7.93 14.63
N GLU A 1047 -2.23 -8.52 13.95
CA GLU A 1047 -1.45 -7.83 12.92
C GLU A 1047 -2.43 -7.44 11.81
N SER A 1048 -2.78 -6.16 11.75
CA SER A 1048 -3.39 -5.57 10.56
C SER A 1048 -2.45 -4.48 10.06
N ASP A 1049 -2.02 -4.62 8.81
CA ASP A 1049 -1.17 -3.68 8.09
C ASP A 1049 -1.58 -2.23 8.33
N SER A 1050 -0.57 -1.41 8.58
CA SER A 1050 -0.67 0.01 8.81
C SER A 1050 -1.32 0.73 7.62
N ALA A 1051 -2.63 0.94 7.69
CA ALA A 1051 -3.25 2.07 7.02
C ALA A 1051 -3.03 3.31 7.90
N ASP A 1052 -2.20 4.21 7.38
CA ASP A 1052 -1.90 5.53 7.92
C ASP A 1052 -3.19 6.29 8.29
N THR A 1053 -3.51 6.34 9.59
CA THR A 1053 -4.53 7.23 10.13
C THR A 1053 -3.88 8.47 10.69
N THR A 1054 -3.29 9.29 9.83
CA THR A 1054 -3.23 10.74 10.02
C THR A 1054 -4.60 11.36 9.68
N GLY A 1055 -5.65 10.83 10.30
CA GLY A 1055 -6.99 11.41 10.33
C GLY A 1055 -7.13 12.24 11.59
N THR A 1056 -6.91 13.55 11.44
CA THR A 1056 -7.07 14.59 12.46
C THR A 1056 -8.29 14.39 13.37
N ASP A 1057 -8.09 14.66 14.67
CA ASP A 1057 -9.08 14.76 15.73
C ASP A 1057 -10.40 15.44 15.29
N ASP A 1058 -11.34 14.67 14.76
CA ASP A 1058 -12.74 15.07 14.62
C ASP A 1058 -13.51 14.72 15.90
N ALA A 1059 -13.04 15.29 17.01
CA ALA A 1059 -13.78 15.40 18.25
C ALA A 1059 -14.81 16.54 18.16
N PHE A 1060 -15.73 16.48 17.19
CA PHE A 1060 -16.89 17.38 17.12
C PHE A 1060 -18.13 16.62 16.63
N LEU A 1061 -18.99 16.29 17.59
CA LEU A 1061 -20.41 15.91 17.43
C LEU A 1061 -20.72 14.53 16.82
N ASP A 1062 -20.67 13.48 17.65
CA ASP A 1062 -21.79 12.53 17.68
C ASP A 1062 -22.00 11.94 19.09
N THR A 1063 -23.05 12.42 19.78
CA THR A 1063 -23.58 11.76 20.99
C THR A 1063 -25.03 11.31 20.77
N ARG A 1064 -25.42 11.08 19.51
CA ARG A 1064 -26.79 10.72 19.14
C ARG A 1064 -26.88 9.47 18.25
N PHE A 1065 -25.86 9.14 17.48
CA PHE A 1065 -25.54 7.76 17.14
C PHE A 1065 -24.03 7.67 16.99
N GLU A 1066 -23.34 6.95 17.86
CA GLU A 1066 -22.08 6.36 17.41
C GLU A 1066 -22.42 5.51 16.16
N ASP A 1067 -22.20 6.07 14.97
CA ASP A 1067 -21.80 5.33 13.76
C ASP A 1067 -20.41 4.79 14.08
N ARG A 1068 -20.32 3.93 15.12
CA ARG A 1068 -19.19 3.05 15.33
C ARG A 1068 -19.10 2.31 14.02
N SER A 1069 -18.02 2.56 13.30
CA SER A 1069 -17.61 1.80 12.13
C SER A 1069 -18.04 0.35 12.32
N MET A 1070 -18.84 -0.12 11.37
CA MET A 1070 -19.46 -1.43 11.47
C MET A 1070 -18.41 -2.56 11.35
N GLY A 1071 -17.14 -2.24 11.14
CA GLY A 1071 -16.07 -3.20 10.88
C GLY A 1071 -14.70 -2.89 11.50
N GLN A 1072 -14.58 -2.55 12.78
CA GLN A 1072 -13.29 -2.79 13.47
C GLN A 1072 -13.48 -3.45 14.84
N SER A 1073 -13.02 -4.69 14.93
CA SER A 1073 -12.86 -5.42 16.19
C SER A 1073 -11.80 -4.69 17.01
N SER A 1074 -12.07 -4.41 18.29
CA SER A 1074 -11.09 -3.78 19.18
C SER A 1074 -10.01 -4.78 19.65
N GLY A 1075 -9.83 -5.90 18.95
CA GLY A 1075 -9.00 -7.05 19.37
C GLY A 1075 -9.44 -7.69 20.70
N LYS A 1076 -10.60 -7.31 21.26
CA LYS A 1076 -11.10 -7.81 22.56
C LYS A 1076 -12.32 -8.71 22.32
N LEU A 1077 -12.23 -9.94 22.83
CA LEU A 1077 -13.29 -10.94 22.77
C LEU A 1077 -14.47 -10.57 23.66
N TRP A 1078 -14.23 -9.94 24.81
CA TRP A 1078 -15.29 -9.45 25.68
C TRP A 1078 -14.83 -8.30 26.59
N ASP A 1079 -15.75 -7.41 26.93
CA ASP A 1079 -15.60 -6.30 27.89
C ASP A 1079 -16.91 -6.14 28.66
N MET A 1080 -16.86 -6.30 29.98
CA MET A 1080 -18.01 -6.19 30.87
C MET A 1080 -17.73 -5.15 31.94
N ARG A 1081 -18.67 -4.22 32.11
CA ARG A 1081 -18.61 -3.18 33.14
C ARG A 1081 -19.79 -3.34 34.07
N PHE A 1082 -19.53 -3.23 35.36
CA PHE A 1082 -20.54 -3.30 36.41
C PHE A 1082 -20.41 -2.06 37.30
N ASN A 1083 -21.50 -1.32 37.43
CA ASN A 1083 -21.60 -0.12 38.24
C ASN A 1083 -22.69 -0.29 39.29
N PHE A 1084 -22.28 -0.35 40.54
CA PHE A 1084 -23.12 -0.49 41.71
C PHE A 1084 -23.27 0.86 42.41
N ASN A 1085 -24.49 1.22 42.77
CA ASN A 1085 -24.76 2.42 43.55
C ASN A 1085 -25.76 2.10 44.66
N TYR A 1086 -25.28 2.09 45.90
CA TYR A 1086 -26.10 1.94 47.10
C TYR A 1086 -26.33 3.30 47.74
N SER A 1087 -27.57 3.59 48.10
CA SER A 1087 -27.95 4.79 48.84
C SER A 1087 -28.86 4.41 50.00
N TYR A 1088 -28.56 4.96 51.17
CA TYR A 1088 -29.28 4.81 52.42
C TYR A 1088 -29.58 6.19 52.99
N ILE A 1089 -30.84 6.47 53.29
CA ILE A 1089 -31.30 7.73 53.89
C ILE A 1089 -32.28 7.40 55.02
N HIS A 1090 -31.91 7.78 56.24
CA HIS A 1090 -32.67 7.59 57.46
C HIS A 1090 -32.45 8.77 58.41
N THR A 1091 -32.81 9.96 57.92
CA THR A 1091 -32.65 11.23 58.66
C THR A 1091 -33.60 11.35 59.84
N ASP A 1092 -34.81 10.78 59.73
CA ASP A 1092 -35.80 10.73 60.81
C ASP A 1092 -35.87 9.30 61.38
N PRO A 1093 -35.55 9.06 62.67
CA PRO A 1093 -35.59 7.73 63.29
C PRO A 1093 -36.99 7.12 63.34
N PHE A 1094 -38.04 7.95 63.30
CA PHE A 1094 -39.43 7.50 63.39
C PHE A 1094 -40.01 7.10 62.03
N GLN A 1095 -39.29 7.31 60.92
CA GLN A 1095 -39.69 6.89 59.58
C GLN A 1095 -38.86 5.71 59.07
N LEU A 1096 -39.44 4.89 58.19
CA LEU A 1096 -38.68 3.83 57.52
C LEU A 1096 -37.53 4.41 56.70
N ALA A 1097 -36.35 3.79 56.84
CA ALA A 1097 -35.17 4.15 56.05
C ALA A 1097 -35.44 3.94 54.55
N ARG A 1098 -35.16 4.96 53.74
CA ARG A 1098 -35.18 4.86 52.28
C ARG A 1098 -33.87 4.25 51.82
N LYS A 1099 -33.96 3.15 51.08
CA LYS A 1099 -32.81 2.42 50.55
C LYS A 1099 -32.97 2.25 49.05
N SER A 1100 -31.89 2.38 48.30
CA SER A 1100 -31.83 1.97 46.90
C SER A 1100 -30.50 1.30 46.61
N PHE A 1101 -30.52 0.24 45.80
CA PHE A 1101 -29.31 -0.44 45.38
C PHE A 1101 -29.41 -0.78 43.90
N TRP A 1102 -28.72 0.00 43.08
CA TRP A 1102 -28.76 -0.14 41.63
C TRP A 1102 -27.51 -0.86 41.14
N MET A 1103 -27.67 -1.80 40.22
CA MET A 1103 -26.58 -2.34 39.41
C MET A 1103 -26.86 -2.03 37.94
N ASN A 1104 -25.96 -1.28 37.30
CA ASN A 1104 -25.95 -1.10 35.85
C ASN A 1104 -24.81 -1.94 35.27
N THR A 1105 -25.09 -2.67 34.19
CA THR A 1105 -24.08 -3.43 33.47
C THR A 1105 -24.11 -3.12 31.98
N THR A 1106 -22.93 -3.06 31.37
CA THR A 1106 -22.75 -2.99 29.93
C THR A 1106 -21.71 -4.01 29.55
N SER A 1107 -22.12 -4.96 28.72
CA SER A 1107 -21.32 -6.10 28.29
C SER A 1107 -21.22 -6.11 26.77
N HIS A 1108 -20.01 -6.27 26.28
CA HIS A 1108 -19.71 -6.46 24.87
C HIS A 1108 -19.05 -7.82 24.72
N VAL A 1109 -19.51 -8.62 23.76
CA VAL A 1109 -18.95 -9.92 23.42
C VAL A 1109 -18.81 -9.99 21.91
N SER A 1110 -17.60 -10.29 21.45
CA SER A 1110 -17.30 -10.60 20.06
C SER A 1110 -17.20 -12.13 19.96
N LEU A 1111 -18.23 -12.79 19.42
CA LEU A 1111 -18.26 -14.27 19.32
C LEU A 1111 -17.29 -14.77 18.25
N THR A 1112 -17.22 -14.04 17.14
CA THR A 1112 -16.26 -14.19 16.04
C THR A 1112 -15.86 -12.79 15.54
N GLU A 1113 -14.98 -12.68 14.55
CA GLU A 1113 -14.64 -11.40 13.93
C GLU A 1113 -15.85 -10.69 13.28
N PHE A 1114 -16.88 -11.44 12.88
CA PHE A 1114 -18.08 -10.93 12.21
C PHE A 1114 -19.27 -10.69 13.16
N TRP A 1115 -19.26 -11.22 14.38
CA TRP A 1115 -20.40 -11.15 15.31
C TRP A 1115 -20.06 -10.36 16.56
N LYS A 1116 -20.81 -9.28 16.78
CA LYS A 1116 -20.69 -8.44 17.98
C LYS A 1116 -22.02 -8.30 18.70
N ILE A 1117 -22.03 -8.69 19.97
CA ILE A 1117 -23.19 -8.62 20.84
C ILE A 1117 -22.92 -7.60 21.94
N SER A 1118 -23.77 -6.59 22.05
CA SER A 1118 -23.82 -5.64 23.15
C SER A 1118 -25.04 -5.95 24.00
N TYR A 1119 -24.87 -6.01 25.31
CA TYR A 1119 -25.93 -6.20 26.27
C TYR A 1119 -25.82 -5.15 27.37
N THR A 1120 -26.88 -4.36 27.56
CA THR A 1120 -26.97 -3.40 28.66
C THR A 1120 -28.12 -3.80 29.56
N ALA A 1121 -27.93 -3.75 30.87
CA ALA A 1121 -28.99 -4.06 31.83
C ALA A 1121 -28.89 -3.20 33.09
N ARG A 1122 -30.06 -2.96 33.70
CA ARG A 1122 -30.20 -2.24 34.97
C ARG A 1122 -31.07 -3.05 35.93
N PHE A 1123 -30.51 -3.36 37.09
CA PHE A 1123 -31.16 -4.11 38.15
C PHE A 1123 -31.42 -3.23 39.37
N ASP A 1124 -32.60 -3.37 39.97
CA ASP A 1124 -32.86 -3.00 41.36
C ASP A 1124 -32.52 -4.22 42.22
N LEU A 1125 -31.41 -4.15 42.95
CA LEU A 1125 -30.93 -5.25 43.78
C LEU A 1125 -31.67 -5.36 45.11
N ILE A 1126 -32.44 -4.34 45.52
CA ILE A 1126 -33.29 -4.43 46.72
C ILE A 1126 -34.58 -5.18 46.39
N GLN A 1127 -35.20 -4.85 45.26
CA GLN A 1127 -36.43 -5.51 44.82
C GLN A 1127 -36.17 -6.82 44.06
N GLY A 1128 -34.92 -7.08 43.66
CA GLY A 1128 -34.55 -8.26 42.86
C GLY A 1128 -35.09 -8.19 41.43
N GLN A 1129 -35.30 -6.99 40.88
CA GLN A 1129 -35.98 -6.78 39.61
C GLN A 1129 -35.02 -6.27 38.52
N LEU A 1130 -35.13 -6.84 37.32
CA LEU A 1130 -34.52 -6.29 36.11
C LEU A 1130 -35.41 -5.16 35.56
N VAL A 1131 -34.98 -3.92 35.75
CA VAL A 1131 -35.78 -2.72 35.40
C VAL A 1131 -35.74 -2.42 33.91
N SER A 1132 -34.59 -2.60 33.27
CA SER A 1132 -34.44 -2.42 31.83
C SER A 1132 -33.27 -3.23 31.30
N HIS A 1133 -33.39 -3.77 30.10
CA HIS A 1133 -32.28 -4.32 29.36
C HIS A 1133 -32.45 -4.15 27.86
N ASP A 1134 -31.33 -4.07 27.16
CA ASP A 1134 -31.22 -4.04 25.71
C ASP A 1134 -30.13 -4.99 25.24
N MET A 1135 -30.40 -5.66 24.14
CA MET A 1135 -29.43 -6.50 23.44
C MET A 1135 -29.30 -5.98 22.01
N SER A 1136 -28.09 -5.68 21.57
CA SER A 1136 -27.80 -5.33 20.18
C SER A 1136 -26.83 -6.35 19.60
N ILE A 1137 -27.22 -6.95 18.49
CA ILE A 1137 -26.44 -7.92 17.74
C ILE A 1137 -26.09 -7.26 16.42
N ASN A 1138 -24.80 -7.11 16.14
CA ASN A 1138 -24.29 -6.67 14.87
C ASN A 1138 -23.59 -7.85 14.20
N ARG A 1139 -23.89 -8.07 12.92
CA ARG A 1139 -23.24 -9.08 12.09
C ARG A 1139 -22.77 -8.46 10.79
N ASP A 1140 -21.49 -8.66 10.50
CA ASP A 1140 -20.93 -8.43 9.18
C ASP A 1140 -21.33 -9.60 8.25
N LEU A 1141 -21.99 -9.26 7.14
CA LEU A 1141 -22.43 -10.17 6.07
C LEU A 1141 -21.63 -9.89 4.78
N HIS A 1142 -20.36 -9.50 4.93
CA HIS A 1142 -19.37 -9.26 3.88
C HIS A 1142 -19.62 -7.99 3.04
N CYS A 1143 -20.75 -7.89 2.33
CA CYS A 1143 -21.13 -6.66 1.59
C CYS A 1143 -22.32 -5.94 2.21
N TRP A 1144 -23.00 -6.64 3.11
CA TRP A 1144 -24.11 -6.16 3.89
C TRP A 1144 -23.72 -6.16 5.36
N ALA A 1145 -24.38 -5.32 6.14
CA ALA A 1145 -24.25 -5.33 7.57
C ALA A 1145 -25.64 -5.40 8.20
N LEU A 1146 -25.78 -6.33 9.14
CA LEU A 1146 -27.01 -6.57 9.88
C LEU A 1146 -26.85 -6.02 11.29
N LYS A 1147 -27.84 -5.24 11.72
CA LYS A 1147 -27.97 -4.75 13.09
C LYS A 1147 -29.36 -5.09 13.61
N PHE A 1148 -29.39 -5.88 14.67
CA PHE A 1148 -30.60 -6.26 15.37
C PHE A 1148 -30.54 -5.77 16.81
N THR A 1149 -31.42 -4.86 17.20
CA THR A 1149 -31.53 -4.39 18.59
C THR A 1149 -32.85 -4.83 19.18
N TRP A 1150 -32.82 -5.59 20.26
CA TRP A 1150 -33.99 -6.06 20.99
C TRP A 1150 -34.07 -5.43 22.39
N ARG A 1151 -35.27 -4.96 22.73
CA ARG A 1151 -35.63 -4.39 24.03
C ARG A 1151 -36.91 -5.08 24.50
N PRO A 1152 -36.87 -5.98 25.47
CA PRO A 1152 -38.05 -6.72 25.88
C PRO A 1152 -39.03 -5.94 26.76
N SER A 1153 -38.60 -4.89 27.47
CA SER A 1153 -39.44 -4.16 28.42
C SER A 1153 -39.22 -2.65 28.38
N GLY A 1154 -40.17 -1.88 28.94
CA GLY A 1154 -40.15 -0.42 28.98
C GLY A 1154 -40.88 0.28 27.83
N TYR A 1155 -40.85 1.62 27.82
CA TYR A 1155 -41.58 2.46 26.84
C TYR A 1155 -41.10 2.29 25.38
N SER A 1156 -39.91 1.69 25.19
CA SER A 1156 -39.31 1.38 23.89
C SER A 1156 -39.20 -0.13 23.64
N ALA A 1157 -39.99 -0.95 24.37
CA ALA A 1157 -40.00 -2.38 24.12
C ALA A 1157 -40.30 -2.69 22.65
N GLY A 1158 -39.67 -3.72 22.11
CA GLY A 1158 -39.71 -4.10 20.71
C GLY A 1158 -38.33 -4.47 20.17
N TYR A 1159 -38.25 -4.71 18.87
CA TYR A 1159 -37.00 -4.94 18.17
C TYR A 1159 -36.83 -3.97 16.99
N TYR A 1160 -35.59 -3.72 16.63
CA TYR A 1160 -35.17 -2.96 15.47
C TYR A 1160 -34.24 -3.82 14.64
N LEU A 1161 -34.59 -4.06 13.39
CA LEU A 1161 -33.76 -4.72 12.39
C LEU A 1161 -33.33 -3.70 11.35
N LEU A 1162 -32.03 -3.66 11.07
CA LEU A 1162 -31.42 -2.87 10.01
C LEU A 1162 -30.54 -3.81 9.19
N ILE A 1163 -30.73 -3.83 7.88
CA ILE A 1163 -29.83 -4.46 6.91
C ILE A 1163 -29.42 -3.36 5.94
N GLN A 1164 -28.14 -3.11 5.79
CA GLN A 1164 -27.64 -2.05 4.90
C GLN A 1164 -26.38 -2.50 4.18
N VAL A 1165 -26.09 -1.91 3.02
CA VAL A 1165 -24.79 -2.10 2.37
C VAL A 1165 -23.69 -1.49 3.24
N ASP A 1166 -22.59 -2.21 3.41
CA ASP A 1166 -21.48 -1.77 4.28
C ASP A 1166 -20.66 -0.64 3.62
N ALA A 1167 -20.57 -0.65 2.30
CA ALA A 1167 -19.85 0.36 1.53
C ALA A 1167 -20.37 1.79 1.77
N SER A 1168 -19.44 2.68 2.12
CA SER A 1168 -19.73 4.08 2.48
C SER A 1168 -20.52 4.85 1.41
N GLN A 1169 -20.25 4.58 0.13
CA GLN A 1169 -20.90 5.23 -1.02
C GLN A 1169 -22.36 4.80 -1.22
N LEU A 1170 -22.76 3.67 -0.62
CA LEU A 1170 -24.08 3.03 -0.82
C LEU A 1170 -24.84 2.79 0.50
N LYS A 1171 -24.42 3.43 1.60
CA LYS A 1171 -25.10 3.33 2.92
C LYS A 1171 -26.59 3.70 2.89
N ASP A 1172 -27.06 4.40 1.87
CA ASP A 1172 -28.48 4.70 1.70
C ASP A 1172 -29.30 3.49 1.22
N LEU A 1173 -28.67 2.46 0.63
CA LEU A 1173 -29.31 1.18 0.33
C LEU A 1173 -29.46 0.36 1.62
N LYS A 1174 -30.61 0.55 2.29
CA LYS A 1174 -30.91 -0.10 3.56
C LYS A 1174 -32.38 -0.46 3.71
N LEU A 1175 -32.62 -1.55 4.45
CA LEU A 1175 -33.92 -2.02 4.89
C LEU A 1175 -34.01 -1.86 6.41
N GLN A 1176 -35.09 -1.23 6.88
CA GLN A 1176 -35.34 -1.03 8.31
C GLN A 1176 -36.71 -1.57 8.70
N HIS A 1177 -36.78 -2.24 9.85
CA HIS A 1177 -38.04 -2.70 10.43
C HIS A 1177 -38.06 -2.48 11.94
N ARG A 1178 -39.17 -1.93 12.46
CA ARG A 1178 -39.35 -1.63 13.88
C ARG A 1178 -40.62 -2.24 14.42
N SER A 1179 -40.47 -3.07 15.44
CA SER A 1179 -41.63 -3.57 16.21
C SER A 1179 -42.06 -2.54 17.25
N GLN A 1180 -43.35 -2.60 17.63
CA GLN A 1180 -43.87 -1.80 18.73
C GLN A 1180 -43.72 -2.53 20.08
N PRO A 1181 -43.80 -1.78 21.19
CA PRO A 1181 -44.02 -2.38 22.50
C PRO A 1181 -45.35 -3.12 22.47
N PHE A 1182 -45.38 -4.33 23.01
CA PHE A 1182 -46.64 -4.97 23.38
C PHE A 1182 -47.33 -4.05 24.39
N ARG A 1183 -48.30 -3.24 23.94
CA ARG A 1183 -49.27 -2.66 24.87
C ARG A 1183 -50.07 -3.84 25.42
N ARG A 1184 -49.79 -4.19 26.67
CA ARG A 1184 -50.80 -4.84 27.51
C ARG A 1184 -51.75 -3.78 28.02
#